data_AF-A0A2N8KUN6-F1
#
_entry.id   AF-A0A2N8KUN6-F1
#
_cell.length_a   1.000
_cell.length_b   1.000
_cell.length_c   1.000
_cell.angle_alpha   90.00
_cell.angle_beta   90.00
_cell.angle_gamma   90.00
#
_symmetry.space_group_name_H-M   'P 1'
#
loop_
_entity.id
_entity.type
_entity.pdbx_description
1 polymer ?
#
loop_
_entity_poly.entity_id
_entity_poly.type
_entity_poly.pdbx_seq_one_letter_code
_entity_poly.pdbx_strand_id
1 'polypeptide(L)'
;MSSRLRHPGPNPELKTPRARRRQHTHNTAAATHRGPHRECPMKPSRQTDAASDTRSRDEPLDLDELQIFADEDEPAASHLPPHADSEATGGSNSAAAPLPPWRILIVDDDEGIHQATLLALGLQSFRGRSFQFLSAYSAAEACTLLASTPDIALVLLDVVMETDDAGLRLVHTIRHGLNCHLTRILLRTGQPGMAPQHQVIVDYDIDDYRNKAELTGAKLFAAVVSALRAYDTLRAMADQQAELRATLKKVQHLEQALNEHAIVAVSDGLGRLSAANQRFCALAGAPAEHLLAQQHQPLRGHGGALGHEGLSLQQCLAQGRVWHGELIHPQADGSHRWAETTVLPLADDAGRPSQHIIVATEVTEARLARQQILDLNRDLELRVQRRTTELEEAKRAAEAANHAKSIFLANMSHEIRTPLNAVLGYAQLLSRDPRLPPALRSIVAPIEKSGTHLLTLINDILDLSKIEAGGMSLDLVDLDLAALASEMGDMFALRCAQKGIGWRCELELPSPCVLRGDAGKLRQVLLNLLSNAVKFTDCGEVVLRIRARAEAGAAGMQLCFEVSDTGLGIPQAQQDLVFAPFHQADAGAQRGGTGLGLAISSRQVELMGGQLQLQSTEGQGSRFSFRLHLAAGDRSSLPQDSGFGALVSLSEGQVLRVLVVDDIEANRDVLARMLSGLGAEVQQAEHGLQALQMLQESPARFDIVFLDIRMPVLDGIETLKRLRRELPQPQPVVVALTASALMHERQSYMREGFDDFIGKPFLFETVHQLLRQHLGPLFRPGATGADAAAASVEGHPQASPTGHHTAATQRLPSELLQLLQSAAETGWISELERGIEQLLQDCPAEQALGERLLDCLRQYDMARLQRELHALAASDELPA
;
A
#
# COMPACT_ATOMS: atom_id res chain seq x y z
N MET A 1 53.90 -27.89 -29.15
CA MET A 1 54.24 -29.32 -29.11
C MET A 1 52.93 -30.10 -29.10
N SER A 2 52.45 -30.52 -30.27
CA SER A 2 52.34 -31.93 -30.72
C SER A 2 51.03 -32.58 -30.21
N SER A 3 50.10 -33.14 -31.02
CA SER A 3 50.20 -33.74 -32.36
C SER A 3 48.83 -34.15 -32.95
N ARG A 4 48.65 -34.00 -34.29
CA ARG A 4 48.13 -34.97 -35.32
C ARG A 4 46.73 -35.62 -35.12
N LEU A 5 45.88 -35.95 -36.11
CA LEU A 5 45.77 -35.86 -37.59
C LEU A 5 44.43 -36.55 -38.00
N ARG A 6 43.70 -36.02 -39.02
CA ARG A 6 42.95 -36.71 -40.12
C ARG A 6 41.48 -36.28 -40.39
N HIS A 7 41.28 -35.82 -41.62
CA HIS A 7 40.06 -35.78 -42.47
C HIS A 7 39.68 -37.19 -43.00
N PRO A 8 38.52 -37.46 -43.69
CA PRO A 8 37.83 -36.63 -44.72
C PRO A 8 36.27 -36.65 -44.73
N GLY A 9 35.67 -35.86 -45.65
CA GLY A 9 34.21 -35.63 -45.88
C GLY A 9 33.45 -36.79 -46.58
N PRO A 10 32.30 -36.58 -47.27
CA PRO A 10 31.97 -35.44 -48.14
C PRO A 10 30.55 -34.82 -48.02
N ASN A 11 30.40 -33.66 -48.67
CA ASN A 11 29.18 -32.89 -49.01
C ASN A 11 28.36 -33.62 -50.13
N PRO A 12 27.11 -33.24 -50.52
CA PRO A 12 26.86 -31.91 -51.12
C PRO A 12 25.40 -31.34 -51.15
N GLU A 13 25.32 -30.10 -51.70
CA GLU A 13 24.19 -29.45 -52.41
C GLU A 13 23.06 -28.73 -51.62
N LEU A 14 22.51 -27.56 -51.99
CA LEU A 14 22.76 -26.54 -53.03
C LEU A 14 21.87 -25.28 -52.76
N LYS A 15 22.41 -24.10 -53.12
CA LYS A 15 21.76 -22.91 -53.75
C LYS A 15 20.82 -21.95 -52.97
N THR A 16 21.32 -20.72 -52.81
CA THR A 16 20.60 -19.43 -52.83
C THR A 16 20.14 -19.07 -54.27
N PRO A 17 19.25 -18.07 -54.51
CA PRO A 17 19.72 -16.69 -54.75
C PRO A 17 18.76 -15.49 -54.47
N ARG A 18 19.39 -14.36 -54.11
CA ARG A 18 19.23 -12.92 -54.48
C ARG A 18 17.92 -12.32 -55.08
N ALA A 19 17.47 -11.24 -54.42
CA ALA A 19 17.23 -9.84 -54.86
C ALA A 19 16.62 -9.47 -56.24
N ARG A 20 15.61 -8.57 -56.26
CA ARG A 20 15.59 -7.32 -57.07
C ARG A 20 14.39 -6.36 -56.83
N ARG A 21 14.69 -5.06 -57.04
CA ARG A 21 13.88 -3.83 -57.10
C ARG A 21 12.83 -3.77 -58.24
N ARG A 22 11.77 -2.94 -58.07
CA ARG A 22 11.31 -1.76 -58.89
C ARG A 22 9.78 -1.56 -58.76
N GLN A 23 9.28 -0.41 -58.26
CA GLN A 23 8.86 0.86 -58.91
C GLN A 23 7.38 0.96 -59.36
N HIS A 24 6.72 2.01 -58.83
CA HIS A 24 5.64 2.89 -59.34
C HIS A 24 4.35 2.33 -59.97
N THR A 25 3.19 2.88 -59.55
CA THR A 25 2.41 3.89 -60.31
C THR A 25 1.17 4.42 -59.56
N HIS A 26 0.73 5.61 -59.97
CA HIS A 26 -0.36 6.48 -59.49
C HIS A 26 -1.80 6.01 -59.77
N ASN A 27 -2.77 6.42 -58.93
CA ASN A 27 -3.99 7.18 -59.29
C ASN A 27 -4.81 7.48 -58.00
N THR A 28 -5.18 8.70 -57.54
CA THR A 28 -5.99 9.86 -58.01
C THR A 28 -7.50 9.66 -58.28
N ALA A 29 -8.28 10.63 -57.75
CA ALA A 29 -9.72 10.98 -57.89
C ALA A 29 -10.71 10.30 -56.90
N ALA A 30 -11.40 10.98 -55.96
CA ALA A 30 -12.27 12.18 -55.94
C ALA A 30 -13.69 11.97 -56.52
N ALA A 31 -14.73 12.07 -55.67
CA ALA A 31 -16.01 12.82 -55.88
C ALA A 31 -17.22 12.30 -55.04
N THR A 32 -17.62 13.11 -54.06
CA THR A 32 -18.99 13.64 -53.75
C THR A 32 -20.28 12.91 -54.18
N HIS A 33 -21.21 12.69 -53.23
CA HIS A 33 -22.61 13.19 -53.24
C HIS A 33 -23.34 12.91 -51.90
N ARG A 34 -23.75 13.96 -51.14
CA ARG A 34 -25.12 14.53 -50.92
C ARG A 34 -26.09 13.67 -50.07
N GLY A 35 -26.57 14.26 -48.95
CA GLY A 35 -27.51 13.74 -47.90
C GLY A 35 -29.00 13.67 -48.33
N PRO A 36 -30.04 13.90 -47.47
CA PRO A 36 -30.09 14.68 -46.21
C PRO A 36 -31.09 14.18 -45.10
N HIS A 37 -31.32 15.04 -44.07
CA HIS A 37 -32.42 15.10 -43.07
C HIS A 37 -32.29 14.22 -41.79
N ARG A 38 -32.60 14.66 -40.56
CA ARG A 38 -33.29 15.87 -40.03
C ARG A 38 -33.06 16.01 -38.51
N GLU A 39 -32.96 17.27 -38.08
CA GLU A 39 -33.49 17.91 -36.85
C GLU A 39 -33.07 17.50 -35.41
N CYS A 40 -32.58 18.54 -34.70
CA CYS A 40 -32.26 18.78 -33.28
C CYS A 40 -33.57 18.90 -32.41
N PRO A 41 -33.59 19.36 -31.13
CA PRO A 41 -32.53 19.77 -30.17
C PRO A 41 -32.80 19.39 -28.68
N MET A 42 -31.99 19.99 -27.77
CA MET A 42 -32.28 20.39 -26.36
C MET A 42 -31.56 19.63 -25.22
N LYS A 43 -30.41 20.22 -24.81
CA LYS A 43 -29.98 20.45 -23.41
C LYS A 43 -30.91 21.52 -22.75
N PRO A 44 -30.90 21.86 -21.43
CA PRO A 44 -29.72 21.86 -20.54
C PRO A 44 -29.93 21.64 -19.00
N SER A 45 -28.80 21.46 -18.31
CA SER A 45 -28.36 22.02 -17.01
C SER A 45 -29.25 21.99 -15.75
N ARG A 46 -28.64 21.56 -14.63
CA ARG A 46 -28.41 22.44 -13.46
C ARG A 46 -27.33 21.90 -12.50
N GLN A 47 -26.36 22.76 -12.22
CA GLN A 47 -25.47 22.79 -11.04
C GLN A 47 -26.24 23.29 -9.81
N THR A 48 -25.67 23.01 -8.63
CA THR A 48 -25.45 23.86 -7.42
C THR A 48 -25.48 22.93 -6.19
N ASP A 49 -24.71 23.04 -5.12
CA ASP A 49 -23.51 23.79 -4.74
C ASP A 49 -23.05 23.22 -3.38
N ALA A 50 -21.83 23.57 -3.00
CA ALA A 50 -21.10 23.17 -1.81
C ALA A 50 -21.70 23.59 -0.45
N ALA A 51 -21.31 22.88 0.61
CA ALA A 51 -21.01 23.46 1.91
C ALA A 51 -20.05 22.57 2.72
N SER A 52 -18.92 23.16 3.09
CA SER A 52 -17.95 22.71 4.09
C SER A 52 -18.49 22.87 5.51
N ASP A 53 -18.13 21.96 6.43
CA ASP A 53 -17.71 22.41 7.76
C ASP A 53 -16.79 21.40 8.48
N THR A 54 -15.79 21.96 9.13
CA THR A 54 -14.70 21.33 9.89
C THR A 54 -15.12 20.88 11.29
N ARG A 55 -14.55 19.77 11.81
CA ARG A 55 -13.94 19.71 13.16
C ARG A 55 -13.25 18.36 13.44
N SER A 56 -12.03 18.51 13.93
CA SER A 56 -11.05 17.56 14.47
C SER A 56 -11.47 16.86 15.77
N ARG A 57 -10.99 15.63 15.99
CA ARG A 57 -10.34 15.14 17.22
C ARG A 57 -9.83 13.69 17.08
N ASP A 58 -8.52 13.59 16.91
CA ASP A 58 -7.53 12.86 17.73
C ASP A 58 -7.85 11.51 18.41
N GLU A 59 -6.97 10.56 18.04
CA GLU A 59 -6.22 9.58 18.86
C GLU A 59 -6.62 8.08 18.89
N PRO A 60 -5.61 7.17 18.99
CA PRO A 60 -5.56 5.86 18.35
C PRO A 60 -5.53 4.69 19.35
N LEU A 61 -5.57 3.45 18.85
CA LEU A 61 -5.29 2.25 19.64
C LEU A 61 -4.24 1.37 18.94
N ASP A 62 -3.08 1.29 19.60
CA ASP A 62 -2.02 0.28 19.60
C ASP A 62 -2.58 -1.15 19.81
N LEU A 63 -2.21 -2.16 19.00
CA LEU A 63 -1.00 -3.01 18.96
C LEU A 63 -1.20 -4.40 19.64
N ASP A 64 -0.54 -5.37 19.02
CA ASP A 64 -0.05 -6.67 19.52
C ASP A 64 -0.93 -7.94 19.43
N GLU A 65 -0.72 -8.62 18.29
CA GLU A 65 -0.14 -9.97 18.14
C GLU A 65 -0.11 -10.94 19.35
N LEU A 66 -0.50 -12.21 19.12
CA LEU A 66 0.47 -13.31 18.89
C LEU A 66 -0.23 -14.67 18.74
N GLN A 67 0.22 -15.40 17.71
CA GLN A 67 -0.01 -16.81 17.42
C GLN A 67 0.68 -17.72 18.47
N ILE A 68 0.28 -19.00 18.56
CA ILE A 68 1.17 -20.17 18.64
C ILE A 68 0.37 -21.46 18.31
N PHE A 69 1.01 -22.34 17.56
CA PHE A 69 0.59 -23.66 17.04
C PHE A 69 0.95 -24.84 17.99
N ALA A 70 0.19 -25.94 17.87
CA ALA A 70 0.58 -27.39 17.94
C ALA A 70 1.18 -27.97 19.26
N ASP A 71 1.12 -29.27 19.63
CA ASP A 71 0.80 -30.55 18.99
C ASP A 71 0.33 -31.62 20.04
N GLU A 72 -0.38 -32.65 19.55
CA GLU A 72 -0.48 -34.10 19.91
C GLU A 72 -0.60 -34.62 21.37
N ASP A 73 -1.68 -35.38 21.67
CA ASP A 73 -1.66 -36.83 22.06
C ASP A 73 -3.04 -37.33 22.58
N GLU A 74 -3.49 -38.49 22.10
CA GLU A 74 -4.61 -39.33 22.64
C GLU A 74 -4.00 -40.56 23.39
N PRO A 75 -4.72 -41.45 24.13
CA PRO A 75 -6.17 -41.54 24.41
C PRO A 75 -6.55 -41.93 25.87
N ALA A 76 -7.87 -41.98 26.14
CA ALA A 76 -8.61 -43.02 26.90
C ALA A 76 -9.56 -42.58 28.05
N ALA A 77 -10.73 -43.21 28.02
CA ALA A 77 -11.62 -43.62 29.11
C ALA A 77 -12.62 -42.60 29.71
N SER A 78 -13.89 -42.84 29.37
CA SER A 78 -15.08 -42.91 30.26
C SER A 78 -15.12 -42.01 31.49
N HIS A 79 -16.09 -41.10 31.53
CA HIS A 79 -17.17 -41.04 32.52
C HIS A 79 -17.90 -39.70 32.35
N LEU A 80 -19.21 -39.74 32.10
CA LEU A 80 -20.07 -38.56 32.24
C LEU A 80 -20.02 -38.04 33.69
N PRO A 81 -19.83 -36.74 33.90
CA PRO A 81 -20.25 -36.09 35.13
C PRO A 81 -21.62 -35.39 34.96
N PRO A 82 -22.36 -35.20 36.06
CA PRO A 82 -23.71 -34.69 36.06
C PRO A 82 -23.70 -33.16 35.96
N HIS A 83 -24.66 -32.60 35.22
CA HIS A 83 -24.94 -31.16 35.28
C HIS A 83 -25.75 -30.85 36.54
N ALA A 84 -25.12 -30.10 37.45
CA ALA A 84 -25.77 -29.38 38.52
C ALA A 84 -25.89 -27.90 38.15
N ASP A 85 -27.05 -27.36 38.55
CA ASP A 85 -27.32 -25.98 38.95
C ASP A 85 -27.52 -24.89 37.88
N SER A 86 -28.80 -24.63 37.63
CA SER A 86 -29.36 -23.28 37.64
C SER A 86 -30.62 -23.28 38.51
N GLU A 87 -30.44 -22.75 39.73
CA GLU A 87 -31.40 -22.26 40.72
C GLU A 87 -32.65 -21.61 40.08
N ALA A 88 -33.88 -21.99 40.45
CA ALA A 88 -34.62 -21.73 41.68
C ALA A 88 -35.68 -20.64 41.47
N THR A 89 -36.95 -21.03 41.48
CA THR A 89 -38.03 -20.24 42.11
C THR A 89 -39.17 -21.18 42.52
N GLY A 90 -39.30 -21.38 43.83
CA GLY A 90 -40.58 -21.40 44.53
C GLY A 90 -41.60 -22.48 44.14
N GLY A 91 -41.30 -23.74 44.40
CA GLY A 91 -42.33 -24.77 44.57
C GLY A 91 -43.07 -24.60 45.90
N SER A 92 -43.92 -23.58 46.03
CA SER A 92 -44.95 -23.58 47.06
C SER A 92 -45.93 -24.72 46.75
N ASN A 93 -45.81 -25.83 47.45
CA ASN A 93 -47.00 -26.59 47.84
C ASN A 93 -47.53 -25.83 49.07
N SER A 94 -48.12 -24.64 48.90
CA SER A 94 -49.51 -24.49 48.45
C SER A 94 -50.37 -25.52 49.16
N ALA A 95 -50.87 -25.15 50.35
CA ALA A 95 -52.05 -25.76 50.90
C ALA A 95 -53.07 -25.89 49.76
N ALA A 96 -53.40 -27.12 49.37
CA ALA A 96 -54.29 -27.39 48.24
C ALA A 96 -55.51 -26.47 48.36
N ALA A 97 -55.68 -25.59 47.38
CA ALA A 97 -56.81 -24.67 47.36
C ALA A 97 -58.09 -25.48 47.61
N PRO A 98 -58.95 -25.05 48.55
CA PRO A 98 -60.12 -25.83 48.91
C PRO A 98 -60.91 -26.12 47.64
N LEU A 99 -61.06 -27.41 47.32
CA LEU A 99 -61.77 -27.82 46.12
C LEU A 99 -63.15 -27.16 46.12
N PRO A 100 -63.60 -26.61 44.97
CA PRO A 100 -64.85 -25.87 44.92
C PRO A 100 -66.01 -26.76 45.39
N PRO A 101 -67.00 -26.18 46.11
CA PRO A 101 -68.11 -26.95 46.62
C PRO A 101 -68.93 -27.56 45.48
N TRP A 102 -69.57 -28.70 45.74
CA TRP A 102 -70.53 -29.26 44.80
C TRP A 102 -71.77 -28.38 44.77
N ARG A 103 -72.02 -27.72 43.64
CA ARG A 103 -73.24 -26.92 43.43
C ARG A 103 -74.42 -27.83 43.14
N ILE A 104 -75.39 -27.83 44.03
CA ILE A 104 -76.62 -28.62 43.95
C ILE A 104 -77.79 -27.65 43.88
N LEU A 105 -78.55 -27.68 42.79
CA LEU A 105 -79.74 -26.87 42.61
C LEU A 105 -80.96 -27.63 43.13
N ILE A 106 -81.72 -27.05 44.06
CA ILE A 106 -83.01 -27.55 44.54
C ILE A 106 -84.09 -26.76 43.82
N VAL A 107 -85.02 -27.46 43.17
CA VAL A 107 -86.15 -26.88 42.45
C VAL A 107 -87.43 -27.49 43.00
N ASP A 108 -88.16 -26.72 43.80
CA ASP A 108 -89.39 -27.11 44.48
C ASP A 108 -90.16 -25.81 44.81
N ASP A 109 -91.48 -25.78 44.66
CA ASP A 109 -92.28 -24.60 45.02
C ASP A 109 -92.56 -24.51 46.53
N ASP A 110 -92.33 -25.60 47.27
CA ASP A 110 -92.49 -25.68 48.73
C ASP A 110 -91.19 -25.32 49.48
N GLU A 111 -91.18 -24.17 50.15
CA GLU A 111 -90.08 -23.71 50.99
C GLU A 111 -89.71 -24.70 52.11
N GLY A 112 -90.69 -25.45 52.63
CA GLY A 112 -90.47 -26.50 53.62
C GLY A 112 -89.58 -27.63 53.11
N ILE A 113 -89.67 -27.97 51.81
CA ILE A 113 -88.82 -29.00 51.20
C ILE A 113 -87.38 -28.51 51.04
N HIS A 114 -87.17 -27.22 50.74
CA HIS A 114 -85.84 -26.63 50.72
C HIS A 114 -85.17 -26.72 52.09
N GLN A 115 -85.88 -26.30 53.16
CA GLN A 115 -85.38 -26.39 54.52
C GLN A 115 -85.13 -27.84 54.96
N ALA A 116 -86.02 -28.77 54.61
CA ALA A 116 -85.84 -30.20 54.92
C ALA A 116 -84.62 -30.79 54.21
N THR A 117 -84.39 -30.42 52.94
CA THR A 117 -83.23 -30.86 52.15
C THR A 117 -81.93 -30.30 52.73
N LEU A 118 -81.94 -29.02 53.13
CA LEU A 118 -80.81 -28.36 53.80
C LEU A 118 -80.50 -28.96 55.17
N LEU A 119 -81.51 -29.30 55.97
CA LEU A 119 -81.32 -29.97 57.26
C LEU A 119 -80.76 -31.39 57.09
N ALA A 120 -81.23 -32.12 56.07
CA ALA A 120 -80.79 -33.49 55.81
C ALA A 120 -79.36 -33.58 55.25
N LEU A 121 -78.94 -32.61 54.43
CA LEU A 121 -77.67 -32.67 53.67
C LEU A 121 -76.68 -31.55 53.98
N GLY A 122 -77.07 -30.50 54.69
CA GLY A 122 -76.29 -29.26 54.85
C GLY A 122 -74.98 -29.40 55.62
N LEU A 123 -74.88 -30.42 56.49
CA LEU A 123 -73.65 -30.75 57.22
C LEU A 123 -72.81 -31.84 56.54
N GLN A 124 -73.26 -32.37 55.40
CA GLN A 124 -72.59 -33.45 54.70
C GLN A 124 -71.56 -32.93 53.68
N SER A 125 -70.60 -33.78 53.32
CA SER A 125 -69.61 -33.50 52.27
C SER A 125 -69.29 -34.75 51.46
N PHE A 126 -68.76 -34.57 50.26
CA PHE A 126 -68.33 -35.69 49.41
C PHE A 126 -66.99 -35.38 48.73
N ARG A 127 -66.02 -36.30 48.85
CA ARG A 127 -64.64 -36.14 48.36
C ARG A 127 -63.96 -34.85 48.86
N GLY A 128 -64.20 -34.49 50.12
CA GLY A 128 -63.61 -33.29 50.75
C GLY A 128 -64.20 -31.95 50.26
N ARG A 129 -65.23 -31.97 49.41
CA ARG A 129 -65.97 -30.79 48.96
C ARG A 129 -67.30 -30.69 49.71
N SER A 130 -67.60 -29.51 50.26
CA SER A 130 -68.92 -29.23 50.85
C SER A 130 -70.00 -29.13 49.78
N PHE A 131 -71.26 -29.28 50.18
CA PHE A 131 -72.40 -29.04 49.30
C PHE A 131 -72.81 -27.57 49.36
N GLN A 132 -72.88 -26.92 48.21
CA GLN A 132 -73.44 -25.58 48.06
C GLN A 132 -74.81 -25.70 47.41
N PHE A 133 -75.86 -25.36 48.15
CA PHE A 133 -77.22 -25.44 47.65
C PHE A 133 -77.66 -24.12 47.01
N LEU A 134 -78.24 -24.21 45.83
CA LEU A 134 -78.96 -23.13 45.16
C LEU A 134 -80.45 -23.48 45.21
N SER A 135 -81.32 -22.50 45.40
CA SER A 135 -82.77 -22.71 45.48
C SER A 135 -83.46 -22.01 44.33
N ALA A 136 -84.36 -22.70 43.66
CA ALA A 136 -85.31 -22.14 42.71
C ALA A 136 -86.72 -22.57 43.11
N TYR A 137 -87.65 -21.63 43.18
CA TYR A 137 -89.04 -21.86 43.55
C TYR A 137 -89.96 -21.99 42.34
N SER A 138 -89.38 -21.90 41.14
CA SER A 138 -90.08 -22.01 39.86
C SER A 138 -89.17 -22.60 38.77
N ALA A 139 -89.76 -23.16 37.72
CA ALA A 139 -89.03 -23.66 36.56
C ALA A 139 -88.26 -22.53 35.83
N ALA A 140 -88.83 -21.32 35.77
CA ALA A 140 -88.20 -20.16 35.14
C ALA A 140 -86.94 -19.68 35.91
N GLU A 141 -87.02 -19.68 37.24
CA GLU A 141 -85.89 -19.36 38.10
C GLU A 141 -84.77 -20.41 37.97
N ALA A 142 -85.13 -21.68 37.92
CA ALA A 142 -84.16 -22.77 37.72
C ALA A 142 -83.40 -22.65 36.39
N CYS A 143 -84.10 -22.32 35.29
CA CYS A 143 -83.44 -22.05 34.00
C CYS A 143 -82.45 -20.89 34.07
N THR A 144 -82.78 -19.82 34.78
CA THR A 144 -81.92 -18.65 34.94
C THR A 144 -80.64 -18.99 35.70
N LEU A 145 -80.77 -19.79 36.77
CA LEU A 145 -79.62 -20.26 37.56
C LEU A 145 -78.73 -21.23 36.77
N LEU A 146 -79.32 -22.15 35.99
CA LEU A 146 -78.56 -23.08 35.16
C LEU A 146 -77.82 -22.40 34.00
N ALA A 147 -78.39 -21.34 33.41
CA ALA A 147 -77.74 -20.56 32.37
C ALA A 147 -76.58 -19.69 32.92
N SER A 148 -76.73 -19.14 34.14
CA SER A 148 -75.71 -18.31 34.77
C SER A 148 -74.62 -19.11 35.49
N THR A 149 -74.88 -20.38 35.83
CA THR A 149 -73.99 -21.22 36.63
C THR A 149 -73.76 -22.59 35.95
N PRO A 150 -72.80 -22.70 35.02
CA PRO A 150 -72.63 -23.89 34.18
C PRO A 150 -72.03 -25.13 34.90
N ASP A 151 -71.55 -24.96 36.13
CA ASP A 151 -70.93 -26.00 36.95
C ASP A 151 -71.86 -26.57 38.04
N ILE A 152 -73.18 -26.35 37.91
CA ILE A 152 -74.17 -27.07 38.72
C ILE A 152 -74.03 -28.57 38.43
N ALA A 153 -73.66 -29.32 39.45
CA ALA A 153 -73.36 -30.73 39.34
C ALA A 153 -74.61 -31.61 39.42
N LEU A 154 -75.60 -31.19 40.20
CA LEU A 154 -76.84 -31.93 40.43
C LEU A 154 -78.04 -30.97 40.55
N VAL A 155 -79.17 -31.36 39.99
CA VAL A 155 -80.48 -30.72 40.17
C VAL A 155 -81.39 -31.71 40.90
N LEU A 156 -81.87 -31.34 42.08
CA LEU A 156 -82.94 -32.02 42.82
C LEU A 156 -84.26 -31.35 42.44
N LEU A 157 -85.10 -32.03 41.66
CA LEU A 157 -86.22 -31.40 40.96
C LEU A 157 -87.55 -32.04 41.34
N ASP A 158 -88.51 -31.23 41.78
CA ASP A 158 -89.89 -31.70 41.93
C ASP A 158 -90.62 -31.78 40.58
N VAL A 159 -91.53 -32.74 40.47
CA VAL A 159 -92.31 -32.93 39.23
C VAL A 159 -93.49 -31.97 39.14
N VAL A 160 -94.25 -31.83 40.23
CA VAL A 160 -95.46 -31.00 40.32
C VAL A 160 -95.08 -29.72 41.05
N MET A 161 -95.18 -28.57 40.39
CA MET A 161 -94.88 -27.26 40.97
C MET A 161 -95.99 -26.27 40.53
N GLU A 162 -95.66 -25.26 39.70
CA GLU A 162 -96.64 -24.28 39.22
C GLU A 162 -97.73 -24.90 38.33
N THR A 163 -97.39 -26.01 37.67
CA THR A 163 -98.33 -26.91 36.98
C THR A 163 -97.96 -28.37 37.26
N ASP A 164 -98.89 -29.29 37.00
CA ASP A 164 -98.73 -30.73 37.24
C ASP A 164 -97.53 -31.39 36.52
N ASP A 165 -96.98 -30.73 35.49
CA ASP A 165 -95.89 -31.20 34.64
C ASP A 165 -94.69 -30.23 34.54
N ALA A 166 -94.66 -29.18 35.37
CA ALA A 166 -93.65 -28.12 35.29
C ALA A 166 -92.21 -28.64 35.41
N GLY A 167 -91.97 -29.61 36.30
CA GLY A 167 -90.65 -30.23 36.46
C GLY A 167 -90.20 -31.03 35.24
N LEU A 168 -91.10 -31.77 34.59
CA LEU A 168 -90.77 -32.55 33.39
C LEU A 168 -90.42 -31.65 32.21
N ARG A 169 -91.14 -30.54 32.02
CA ARG A 169 -90.78 -29.53 31.01
C ARG A 169 -89.42 -28.89 31.28
N LEU A 170 -89.08 -28.69 32.56
CA LEU A 170 -87.76 -28.20 32.93
C LEU A 170 -86.66 -29.19 32.54
N VAL A 171 -86.81 -30.50 32.79
CA VAL A 171 -85.83 -31.52 32.35
C VAL A 171 -85.53 -31.41 30.85
N HIS A 172 -86.57 -31.32 30.03
CA HIS A 172 -86.41 -31.15 28.58
C HIS A 172 -85.62 -29.87 28.25
N THR A 173 -85.92 -28.78 28.94
CA THR A 173 -85.21 -27.50 28.77
C THR A 173 -83.74 -27.59 29.18
N ILE A 174 -83.40 -28.32 30.25
CA ILE A 174 -82.01 -28.50 30.70
C ILE A 174 -81.19 -29.29 29.66
N ARG A 175 -81.76 -30.37 29.13
CA ARG A 175 -81.06 -31.26 28.19
C ARG A 175 -81.00 -30.73 26.77
N HIS A 176 -82.10 -30.22 26.25
CA HIS A 176 -82.20 -29.82 24.84
C HIS A 176 -82.14 -28.31 24.63
N GLY A 177 -82.57 -27.50 25.60
CA GLY A 177 -82.54 -26.03 25.50
C GLY A 177 -81.21 -25.44 25.92
N LEU A 178 -80.72 -25.80 27.12
CA LEU A 178 -79.47 -25.28 27.70
C LEU A 178 -78.26 -26.18 27.41
N ASN A 179 -78.47 -27.37 26.84
CA ASN A 179 -77.42 -28.33 26.47
C ASN A 179 -76.53 -28.76 27.65
N CYS A 180 -77.08 -28.74 28.87
CA CYS A 180 -76.38 -29.10 30.10
C CYS A 180 -76.35 -30.62 30.28
N HIS A 181 -75.68 -31.33 29.38
CA HIS A 181 -75.63 -32.80 29.39
C HIS A 181 -74.76 -33.39 30.50
N LEU A 182 -73.90 -32.59 31.13
CA LEU A 182 -73.04 -33.04 32.24
C LEU A 182 -73.75 -32.99 33.58
N THR A 183 -74.63 -32.00 33.81
CA THR A 183 -75.39 -31.86 35.06
C THR A 183 -76.28 -33.06 35.31
N ARG A 184 -76.30 -33.58 36.54
CA ARG A 184 -77.19 -34.69 36.89
C ARG A 184 -78.56 -34.19 37.33
N ILE A 185 -79.62 -34.94 37.08
CA ILE A 185 -81.00 -34.58 37.44
C ILE A 185 -81.61 -35.72 38.25
N LEU A 186 -81.98 -35.44 39.49
CA LEU A 186 -82.72 -36.35 40.36
C LEU A 186 -84.13 -35.82 40.57
N LEU A 187 -85.12 -36.55 40.06
CA LEU A 187 -86.53 -36.21 40.23
C LEU A 187 -87.07 -36.68 41.57
N ARG A 188 -87.87 -35.83 42.21
CA ARG A 188 -88.61 -36.09 43.44
C ARG A 188 -90.10 -35.85 43.17
N THR A 189 -91.00 -36.62 43.77
CA THR A 189 -92.44 -36.29 43.77
C THR A 189 -93.15 -36.87 44.98
N GLY A 190 -94.11 -36.13 45.55
CA GLY A 190 -95.00 -36.60 46.61
C GLY A 190 -96.26 -37.31 46.10
N GLN A 191 -96.52 -37.26 44.79
CA GLN A 191 -97.71 -37.83 44.16
C GLN A 191 -97.31 -38.74 42.98
N PRO A 192 -96.81 -39.96 43.24
CA PRO A 192 -96.33 -40.86 42.19
C PRO A 192 -97.41 -41.27 41.18
N GLY A 193 -98.70 -41.09 41.49
CA GLY A 193 -99.81 -41.38 40.58
C GLY A 193 -99.97 -40.38 39.41
N MET A 194 -99.47 -39.15 39.57
CA MET A 194 -99.55 -38.10 38.52
C MET A 194 -98.36 -38.17 37.55
N ALA A 195 -97.26 -38.80 37.95
CA ALA A 195 -96.07 -39.00 37.11
C ALA A 195 -95.48 -40.40 37.36
N PRO A 196 -95.85 -41.41 36.56
CA PRO A 196 -95.38 -42.77 36.78
C PRO A 196 -93.87 -42.91 36.55
N GLN A 197 -93.15 -43.48 37.53
CA GLN A 197 -91.68 -43.64 37.50
C GLN A 197 -91.14 -44.25 36.20
N HIS A 198 -91.79 -45.29 35.68
CA HIS A 198 -91.35 -45.97 34.46
C HIS A 198 -91.43 -45.06 33.22
N GLN A 199 -92.51 -44.29 33.06
CA GLN A 199 -92.67 -43.38 31.92
C GLN A 199 -91.66 -42.24 32.00
N VAL A 200 -91.48 -41.68 33.19
CA VAL A 200 -90.57 -40.56 33.39
C VAL A 200 -89.10 -40.93 33.16
N ILE A 201 -88.64 -42.11 33.61
CA ILE A 201 -87.26 -42.58 33.37
C ILE A 201 -87.02 -42.89 31.88
N VAL A 202 -88.04 -43.37 31.16
CA VAL A 202 -87.89 -43.75 29.74
C VAL A 202 -88.00 -42.55 28.81
N ASP A 203 -88.93 -41.64 29.08
CA ASP A 203 -89.27 -40.53 28.19
C ASP A 203 -88.46 -39.25 28.48
N TYR A 204 -87.80 -39.17 29.65
CA TYR A 204 -87.00 -38.02 30.05
C TYR A 204 -85.58 -38.44 30.46
N ASP A 205 -84.58 -37.70 29.96
CA ASP A 205 -83.16 -37.94 30.21
C ASP A 205 -82.72 -37.45 31.60
N ILE A 206 -83.15 -38.20 32.61
CA ILE A 206 -82.87 -38.01 34.04
C ILE A 206 -81.94 -39.10 34.58
N ASP A 207 -81.34 -38.83 35.74
CA ASP A 207 -80.34 -39.73 36.35
C ASP A 207 -80.90 -40.61 37.47
N ASP A 208 -81.90 -40.13 38.22
CA ASP A 208 -82.59 -40.93 39.23
C ASP A 208 -84.01 -40.37 39.50
N TYR A 209 -84.92 -41.20 39.99
CA TYR A 209 -86.30 -40.83 40.34
C TYR A 209 -86.67 -41.39 41.72
N ARG A 210 -87.20 -40.55 42.62
CA ARG A 210 -87.50 -40.92 44.00
C ARG A 210 -88.83 -40.36 44.52
N ASN A 211 -89.56 -41.15 45.30
CA ASN A 211 -90.80 -40.71 45.96
C ASN A 211 -90.51 -39.95 47.27
N LYS A 212 -91.02 -38.72 47.43
CA LYS A 212 -90.83 -37.85 48.62
C LYS A 212 -91.21 -38.59 49.92
N ALA A 213 -92.23 -39.45 49.91
CA ALA A 213 -92.67 -40.21 51.10
C ALA A 213 -91.68 -41.30 51.56
N GLU A 214 -90.78 -41.75 50.70
CA GLU A 214 -89.85 -42.85 50.96
C GLU A 214 -88.40 -42.41 51.21
N LEU A 215 -88.11 -41.11 51.02
CA LEU A 215 -86.80 -40.52 51.27
C LEU A 215 -86.56 -40.28 52.76
N THR A 216 -85.73 -41.14 53.36
CA THR A 216 -85.01 -40.79 54.58
C THR A 216 -83.76 -39.99 54.23
N GLY A 217 -83.23 -39.17 55.16
CA GLY A 217 -82.02 -38.38 54.92
C GLY A 217 -80.82 -39.21 54.43
N ALA A 218 -80.66 -40.45 54.93
CA ALA A 218 -79.62 -41.37 54.49
C ALA A 218 -79.79 -41.83 53.03
N LYS A 219 -81.04 -42.09 52.59
CA LYS A 219 -81.33 -42.49 51.20
C LYS A 219 -81.11 -41.31 50.23
N LEU A 220 -81.48 -40.10 50.62
CA LEU A 220 -81.24 -38.89 49.84
C LEU A 220 -79.75 -38.64 49.64
N PHE A 221 -78.95 -38.75 50.70
CA PHE A 221 -77.49 -38.57 50.63
C PHE A 221 -76.84 -39.61 49.69
N ALA A 222 -77.25 -40.87 49.76
CA ALA A 222 -76.73 -41.92 48.87
C ALA A 222 -77.00 -41.62 47.39
N ALA A 223 -78.20 -41.13 47.06
CA ALA A 223 -78.56 -40.78 45.68
C ALA A 223 -77.78 -39.56 45.17
N VAL A 224 -77.62 -38.52 46.01
CA VAL A 224 -76.78 -37.34 45.71
C VAL A 224 -75.34 -37.75 45.45
N VAL A 225 -74.75 -38.61 46.30
CA VAL A 225 -73.36 -39.08 46.11
C VAL A 225 -73.20 -39.87 44.81
N SER A 226 -74.18 -40.72 44.48
CA SER A 226 -74.16 -41.49 43.23
C SER A 226 -74.16 -40.55 42.01
N ALA A 227 -75.02 -39.54 42.01
CA ALA A 227 -75.08 -38.55 40.94
C ALA A 227 -73.77 -37.73 40.84
N LEU A 228 -73.26 -37.22 41.96
CA LEU A 228 -72.00 -36.44 41.96
C LEU A 228 -70.81 -37.27 41.46
N ARG A 229 -70.73 -38.58 41.75
CA ARG A 229 -69.72 -39.47 41.16
C ARG A 229 -69.82 -39.54 39.65
N ALA A 230 -71.03 -39.70 39.11
CA ALA A 230 -71.27 -39.77 37.67
C ALA A 230 -70.88 -38.45 36.96
N TYR A 231 -71.22 -37.29 37.55
CA TYR A 231 -70.81 -35.98 37.05
C TYR A 231 -69.28 -35.85 36.93
N ASP A 232 -68.56 -36.22 38.00
CA ASP A 232 -67.10 -36.09 38.07
C ASP A 232 -66.40 -36.94 37.00
N THR A 233 -66.87 -38.18 36.78
CA THR A 233 -66.34 -39.06 35.73
C THR A 233 -66.59 -38.50 34.33
N LEU A 234 -67.80 -38.01 34.04
CA LEU A 234 -68.13 -37.46 32.72
C LEU A 234 -67.32 -36.20 32.41
N ARG A 235 -67.09 -35.34 33.41
CA ARG A 235 -66.28 -34.12 33.25
C ARG A 235 -64.81 -34.44 32.97
N ALA A 236 -64.22 -35.37 33.71
CA ALA A 236 -62.83 -35.78 33.50
C ALA A 236 -62.58 -36.35 32.09
N MET A 237 -63.52 -37.15 31.56
CA MET A 237 -63.42 -37.68 30.19
C MET A 237 -63.49 -36.58 29.13
N ALA A 238 -64.37 -35.59 29.31
CA ALA A 238 -64.51 -34.48 28.37
C ALA A 238 -63.23 -33.63 28.29
N ASP A 239 -62.59 -33.37 29.43
CA ASP A 239 -61.34 -32.59 29.50
C ASP A 239 -60.18 -33.31 28.78
N GLN A 240 -59.99 -34.62 29.01
CA GLN A 240 -58.96 -35.40 28.32
C GLN A 240 -59.15 -35.43 26.80
N GLN A 241 -60.39 -35.52 26.33
CA GLN A 241 -60.69 -35.53 24.90
C GLN A 241 -60.36 -34.19 24.23
N ALA A 242 -60.55 -33.07 24.93
CA ALA A 242 -60.19 -31.75 24.44
C ALA A 242 -58.66 -31.59 24.30
N GLU A 243 -57.90 -32.05 25.30
CA GLU A 243 -56.43 -31.99 25.29
C GLU A 243 -55.83 -32.82 24.15
N LEU A 244 -56.29 -34.06 23.97
CA LEU A 244 -55.82 -34.92 22.88
C LEU A 244 -56.02 -34.28 21.50
N ARG A 245 -57.19 -33.66 21.27
CA ARG A 245 -57.49 -32.96 20.02
C ARG A 245 -56.54 -31.79 19.78
N ALA A 246 -56.21 -31.03 20.82
CA ALA A 246 -55.29 -29.90 20.70
C ALA A 246 -53.88 -30.38 20.32
N THR A 247 -53.41 -31.48 20.92
CA THR A 247 -52.09 -32.06 20.63
C THR A 247 -52.02 -32.63 19.21
N LEU A 248 -53.05 -33.34 18.75
CA LEU A 248 -53.12 -33.85 17.38
C LEU A 248 -53.02 -32.72 16.35
N LYS A 249 -53.71 -31.59 16.58
CA LYS A 249 -53.64 -30.43 15.70
C LYS A 249 -52.24 -29.83 15.62
N LYS A 250 -51.49 -29.77 16.73
CA LYS A 250 -50.11 -29.27 16.76
C LYS A 250 -49.17 -30.16 15.94
N VAL A 251 -49.28 -31.49 16.09
CA VAL A 251 -48.47 -32.45 15.33
C VAL A 251 -48.73 -32.31 13.83
N GLN A 252 -49.99 -32.19 13.43
CA GLN A 252 -50.37 -32.03 12.02
C GLN A 252 -49.79 -30.74 11.39
N HIS A 253 -49.78 -29.63 12.12
CA HIS A 253 -49.17 -28.38 11.63
C HIS A 253 -47.65 -28.49 11.45
N LEU A 254 -46.96 -29.19 12.35
CA LEU A 254 -45.51 -29.42 12.25
C LEU A 254 -45.17 -30.28 11.03
N GLU A 255 -45.95 -31.34 10.78
CA GLU A 255 -45.81 -32.19 9.60
C GLU A 255 -45.97 -31.38 8.30
N GLN A 256 -46.98 -30.51 8.23
CA GLN A 256 -47.21 -29.66 7.07
C GLN A 256 -46.03 -28.69 6.82
N ALA A 257 -45.53 -28.02 7.87
CA ALA A 257 -44.39 -27.11 7.75
C ALA A 257 -43.12 -27.82 7.23
N LEU A 258 -42.87 -29.06 7.70
CA LEU A 258 -41.75 -29.87 7.24
C LEU A 258 -41.91 -30.25 5.75
N ASN A 259 -43.11 -30.62 5.33
CA ASN A 259 -43.42 -30.98 3.95
C ASN A 259 -43.27 -29.81 2.96
N GLU A 260 -43.53 -28.58 3.40
CA GLU A 260 -43.44 -27.38 2.55
C GLU A 260 -42.01 -26.85 2.41
N HIS A 261 -41.14 -27.03 3.40
CA HIS A 261 -39.84 -26.34 3.44
C HIS A 261 -38.61 -27.25 3.33
N ALA A 262 -38.66 -28.46 3.90
CA ALA A 262 -37.51 -29.36 3.88
C ALA A 262 -37.61 -30.36 2.73
N ILE A 263 -36.49 -30.85 2.20
CA ILE A 263 -36.49 -32.02 1.31
C ILE A 263 -36.38 -33.24 2.20
N VAL A 264 -37.45 -34.01 2.34
CA VAL A 264 -37.54 -35.11 3.29
C VAL A 264 -38.07 -36.37 2.64
N ALA A 265 -37.42 -37.49 2.94
CA ALA A 265 -37.93 -38.82 2.65
C ALA A 265 -37.74 -39.74 3.85
N VAL A 266 -38.55 -40.80 3.91
CA VAL A 266 -38.44 -41.86 4.91
C VAL A 266 -38.20 -43.16 4.17
N SER A 267 -37.35 -44.01 4.76
CA SER A 267 -37.10 -45.36 4.28
C SER A 267 -37.29 -46.39 5.38
N ASP A 268 -37.49 -47.65 4.98
CA ASP A 268 -37.51 -48.79 5.89
C ASP A 268 -36.11 -49.14 6.41
N GLY A 269 -36.03 -50.11 7.34
CA GLY A 269 -34.77 -50.61 7.90
C GLY A 269 -33.81 -51.26 6.89
N LEU A 270 -34.27 -51.53 5.66
CA LEU A 270 -33.44 -52.01 4.55
C LEU A 270 -33.02 -50.89 3.59
N GLY A 271 -33.38 -49.63 3.89
CA GLY A 271 -33.03 -48.45 3.11
C GLY A 271 -33.89 -48.25 1.85
N ARG A 272 -35.09 -48.85 1.79
CA ARG A 272 -36.07 -48.66 0.71
C ARG A 272 -37.02 -47.53 1.05
N LEU A 273 -37.27 -46.61 0.12
CA LEU A 273 -38.16 -45.48 0.33
C LEU A 273 -39.59 -45.95 0.66
N SER A 274 -40.09 -45.50 1.81
CA SER A 274 -41.45 -45.76 2.30
C SER A 274 -42.33 -44.52 2.20
N ALA A 275 -41.74 -43.33 2.29
CA ALA A 275 -42.42 -42.06 2.06
C ALA A 275 -41.45 -41.01 1.48
N ALA A 276 -41.97 -40.07 0.70
CA ALA A 276 -41.20 -38.94 0.19
C ALA A 276 -42.13 -37.74 0.04
N ASN A 277 -41.67 -36.56 0.47
CA ASN A 277 -42.44 -35.34 0.28
C ASN A 277 -42.28 -34.80 -1.16
N GLN A 278 -43.10 -33.80 -1.52
CA GLN A 278 -43.11 -33.25 -2.87
C GLN A 278 -41.75 -32.66 -3.27
N ARG A 279 -41.01 -32.06 -2.33
CA ARG A 279 -39.69 -31.48 -2.61
C ARG A 279 -38.63 -32.55 -2.86
N PHE A 280 -38.70 -33.69 -2.18
CA PHE A 280 -37.85 -34.85 -2.48
C PHE A 280 -38.16 -35.45 -3.85
N CYS A 281 -39.43 -35.52 -4.23
CA CYS A 281 -39.82 -35.93 -5.57
C CYS A 281 -39.28 -34.98 -6.66
N ALA A 282 -39.34 -33.67 -6.40
CA ALA A 282 -38.78 -32.65 -7.30
C ALA A 282 -37.25 -32.75 -7.42
N LEU A 283 -36.54 -32.98 -6.30
CA LEU A 283 -35.09 -33.21 -6.30
C LEU A 283 -34.73 -34.49 -7.09
N ALA A 284 -35.45 -35.58 -6.85
CA ALA A 284 -35.22 -36.87 -7.52
C ALA A 284 -35.72 -36.93 -8.97
N GLY A 285 -36.45 -35.91 -9.44
CA GLY A 285 -36.95 -35.83 -10.83
C GLY A 285 -38.01 -36.88 -11.18
N ALA A 286 -38.66 -37.50 -10.20
CA ALA A 286 -39.63 -38.57 -10.38
C ALA A 286 -40.83 -38.43 -9.43
N PRO A 287 -42.05 -38.83 -9.85
CA PRO A 287 -43.22 -38.78 -8.98
C PRO A 287 -43.11 -39.79 -7.84
N ALA A 288 -43.75 -39.48 -6.70
CA ALA A 288 -43.72 -40.32 -5.50
C ALA A 288 -44.07 -41.79 -5.79
N GLU A 289 -45.08 -42.05 -6.62
CA GLU A 289 -45.50 -43.40 -7.01
C GLU A 289 -44.36 -44.21 -7.64
N HIS A 290 -43.55 -43.56 -8.48
CA HIS A 290 -42.41 -44.22 -9.12
C HIS A 290 -41.27 -44.48 -8.14
N LEU A 291 -40.96 -43.51 -7.28
CA LEU A 291 -39.93 -43.63 -6.25
C LEU A 291 -40.26 -44.72 -5.21
N LEU A 292 -41.54 -44.82 -4.84
CA LEU A 292 -42.03 -45.82 -3.89
C LEU A 292 -42.22 -47.21 -4.54
N ALA A 293 -42.52 -47.28 -5.84
CA ALA A 293 -42.64 -48.53 -6.59
C ALA A 293 -41.27 -49.18 -6.89
N GLN A 294 -40.19 -48.41 -6.91
CA GLN A 294 -38.81 -48.90 -7.08
C GLN A 294 -38.27 -49.67 -5.85
N GLN A 295 -39.12 -50.40 -5.11
CA GLN A 295 -38.87 -51.15 -3.86
C GLN A 295 -37.66 -52.11 -3.87
N HIS A 296 -36.94 -52.25 -4.98
CA HIS A 296 -35.80 -53.15 -5.17
C HIS A 296 -34.42 -52.47 -5.17
N GLN A 297 -34.32 -51.14 -5.11
CA GLN A 297 -33.02 -50.46 -5.02
C GLN A 297 -32.88 -49.71 -3.68
N PRO A 298 -31.99 -50.15 -2.77
CA PRO A 298 -31.65 -49.36 -1.59
C PRO A 298 -31.03 -48.03 -2.04
N LEU A 299 -31.17 -46.95 -1.26
CA LEU A 299 -30.46 -45.70 -1.48
C LEU A 299 -28.97 -45.99 -1.69
N ARG A 300 -28.51 -45.91 -2.94
CA ARG A 300 -27.12 -46.11 -3.30
C ARG A 300 -26.49 -44.74 -3.48
N GLY A 301 -25.47 -44.44 -2.67
CA GLY A 301 -24.57 -43.34 -3.00
C GLY A 301 -23.98 -43.61 -4.38
N HIS A 302 -24.27 -42.75 -5.36
CA HIS A 302 -23.64 -42.86 -6.67
C HIS A 302 -22.14 -42.64 -6.51
N GLY A 303 -21.32 -43.62 -6.92
CA GLY A 303 -19.88 -43.44 -7.07
C GLY A 303 -19.02 -43.67 -5.82
N GLY A 304 -19.47 -44.44 -4.83
CA GLY A 304 -18.63 -44.74 -3.66
C GLY A 304 -18.38 -43.53 -2.75
N ALA A 305 -19.28 -42.54 -2.78
CA ALA A 305 -19.26 -41.39 -1.89
C ALA A 305 -19.20 -41.88 -0.43
N LEU A 306 -18.06 -41.64 0.21
CA LEU A 306 -17.88 -41.83 1.64
C LEU A 306 -18.54 -40.63 2.32
N GLY A 307 -19.29 -40.87 3.40
CA GLY A 307 -19.77 -39.78 4.23
C GLY A 307 -18.60 -39.08 4.93
N HIS A 308 -18.88 -37.99 5.65
CA HIS A 308 -17.85 -37.27 6.42
C HIS A 308 -17.04 -38.15 7.40
N GLU A 309 -17.59 -39.31 7.83
CA GLU A 309 -16.91 -40.28 8.69
C GLU A 309 -16.11 -41.38 7.93
N GLY A 310 -15.96 -41.27 6.61
CA GLY A 310 -15.22 -42.26 5.81
C GLY A 310 -15.95 -43.59 5.60
N LEU A 311 -17.20 -43.71 6.04
CA LEU A 311 -18.07 -44.87 5.82
C LEU A 311 -19.05 -44.62 4.67
N SER A 312 -19.32 -45.64 3.88
CA SER A 312 -20.37 -45.59 2.85
C SER A 312 -21.76 -45.52 3.48
N LEU A 313 -22.72 -44.95 2.74
CA LEU A 313 -24.13 -44.89 3.17
C LEU A 313 -24.65 -46.26 3.62
N GLN A 314 -24.33 -47.33 2.90
CA GLN A 314 -24.77 -48.69 3.25
C GLN A 314 -24.19 -49.19 4.58
N GLN A 315 -22.94 -48.83 4.88
CA GLN A 315 -22.30 -49.20 6.15
C GLN A 315 -22.90 -48.43 7.32
N CYS A 316 -23.16 -47.13 7.16
CA CYS A 316 -23.83 -46.33 8.20
C CYS A 316 -25.25 -46.85 8.48
N LEU A 317 -26.02 -47.16 7.43
CA LEU A 317 -27.36 -47.74 7.58
C LEU A 317 -27.31 -49.09 8.31
N ALA A 318 -26.39 -49.98 7.95
CA ALA A 318 -26.25 -51.29 8.59
C ALA A 318 -25.81 -51.20 10.07
N GLN A 319 -25.07 -50.14 10.43
CA GLN A 319 -24.58 -49.91 11.79
C GLN A 319 -25.51 -49.03 12.63
N GLY A 320 -26.61 -48.51 12.06
CA GLY A 320 -27.50 -47.58 12.74
C GLY A 320 -26.83 -46.25 13.08
N ARG A 321 -25.89 -45.78 12.25
CA ARG A 321 -25.21 -44.49 12.41
C ARG A 321 -25.80 -43.43 11.48
N VAL A 322 -25.66 -42.16 11.88
CA VAL A 322 -25.99 -41.02 11.02
C VAL A 322 -25.01 -41.00 9.85
N TRP A 323 -25.52 -40.81 8.64
CA TRP A 323 -24.71 -40.58 7.45
C TRP A 323 -24.90 -39.16 6.95
N HIS A 324 -23.83 -38.50 6.52
CA HIS A 324 -23.86 -37.17 5.95
C HIS A 324 -22.88 -37.06 4.77
N GLY A 325 -23.34 -36.58 3.62
CA GLY A 325 -22.50 -36.38 2.44
C GLY A 325 -23.27 -35.93 1.20
N GLU A 326 -22.55 -35.67 0.11
CA GLU A 326 -23.15 -35.25 -1.16
C GLU A 326 -23.66 -36.45 -1.97
N LEU A 327 -24.89 -36.34 -2.47
CA LEU A 327 -25.52 -37.29 -3.37
C LEU A 327 -25.89 -36.63 -4.70
N ILE A 328 -25.82 -37.43 -5.77
CA ILE A 328 -26.19 -37.02 -7.13
C ILE A 328 -27.55 -37.64 -7.46
N HIS A 329 -28.50 -36.79 -7.85
CA HIS A 329 -29.83 -37.17 -8.31
C HIS A 329 -29.93 -36.98 -9.83
N PRO A 330 -29.87 -38.07 -10.62
CA PRO A 330 -30.03 -38.00 -12.08
C PRO A 330 -31.46 -37.59 -12.43
N GLN A 331 -31.59 -36.72 -13.43
CA GLN A 331 -32.86 -36.24 -13.94
C GLN A 331 -33.23 -36.96 -15.24
N ALA A 332 -34.52 -36.98 -15.59
CA ALA A 332 -35.00 -37.65 -16.80
C ALA A 332 -34.46 -37.03 -18.11
N ASP A 333 -34.02 -35.77 -18.07
CA ASP A 333 -33.42 -35.04 -19.20
C ASP A 333 -31.91 -35.30 -19.35
N GLY A 334 -31.32 -36.16 -18.50
CA GLY A 334 -29.90 -36.46 -18.47
C GLY A 334 -29.04 -35.47 -17.67
N SER A 335 -29.64 -34.43 -17.07
CA SER A 335 -28.95 -33.54 -16.13
C SER A 335 -28.79 -34.17 -14.74
N HIS A 336 -27.93 -33.58 -13.91
CA HIS A 336 -27.67 -34.04 -12.55
C HIS A 336 -27.93 -32.92 -11.55
N ARG A 337 -28.71 -33.23 -10.51
CA ARG A 337 -28.84 -32.37 -9.33
C ARG A 337 -27.96 -32.88 -8.21
N TRP A 338 -27.32 -31.99 -7.49
CA TRP A 338 -26.48 -32.30 -6.35
C TRP A 338 -27.20 -31.92 -5.07
N ALA A 339 -27.20 -32.82 -4.09
CA ALA A 339 -27.78 -32.56 -2.80
C ALA A 339 -26.87 -33.00 -1.66
N GLU A 340 -26.65 -32.12 -0.71
CA GLU A 340 -26.06 -32.47 0.57
C GLU A 340 -27.13 -33.17 1.40
N THR A 341 -26.88 -34.42 1.78
CA THR A 341 -27.90 -35.31 2.34
C THR A 341 -27.44 -35.87 3.68
N THR A 342 -28.34 -35.82 4.66
CA THR A 342 -28.19 -36.45 5.98
C THR A 342 -29.21 -37.56 6.13
N VAL A 343 -28.78 -38.76 6.52
CA VAL A 343 -29.64 -39.92 6.77
C VAL A 343 -29.55 -40.31 8.24
N LEU A 344 -30.69 -40.23 8.93
CA LEU A 344 -30.83 -40.46 10.36
C LEU A 344 -31.59 -41.77 10.62
N PRO A 345 -31.00 -42.77 11.31
CA PRO A 345 -31.69 -44.00 11.67
C PRO A 345 -32.64 -43.79 12.86
N LEU A 346 -33.81 -44.41 12.78
CA LEU A 346 -34.79 -44.50 13.86
C LEU A 346 -34.86 -45.95 14.37
N ALA A 347 -34.73 -46.14 15.67
CA ALA A 347 -34.76 -47.46 16.30
C ALA A 347 -36.19 -47.90 16.68
N ASP A 348 -36.46 -49.21 16.67
CA ASP A 348 -37.63 -49.82 17.31
C ASP A 348 -37.49 -49.83 18.85
N ASP A 349 -38.56 -50.23 19.56
CA ASP A 349 -38.58 -50.35 21.03
C ASP A 349 -37.51 -51.32 21.58
N ALA A 350 -36.91 -52.15 20.71
CA ALA A 350 -35.83 -53.08 21.03
C ALA A 350 -34.42 -52.52 20.66
N GLY A 351 -34.32 -51.27 20.22
CA GLY A 351 -33.07 -50.58 19.90
C GLY A 351 -32.49 -50.91 18.51
N ARG A 352 -33.23 -51.59 17.64
CA ARG A 352 -32.78 -51.97 16.28
C ARG A 352 -33.29 -50.97 15.24
N PRO A 353 -32.49 -50.59 14.23
CA PRO A 353 -32.92 -49.64 13.20
C PRO A 353 -34.13 -50.19 12.43
N SER A 354 -35.25 -49.47 12.51
CA SER A 354 -36.52 -49.86 11.90
C SER A 354 -36.86 -49.01 10.67
N GLN A 355 -36.44 -47.74 10.66
CA GLN A 355 -36.66 -46.77 9.60
C GLN A 355 -35.49 -45.78 9.54
N HIS A 356 -35.41 -45.01 8.46
CA HIS A 356 -34.47 -43.90 8.36
C HIS A 356 -35.15 -42.65 7.81
N ILE A 357 -34.86 -41.50 8.39
CA ILE A 357 -35.25 -40.17 7.88
C ILE A 357 -34.10 -39.63 7.04
N ILE A 358 -34.41 -39.18 5.84
CA ILE A 358 -33.47 -38.57 4.89
C ILE A 358 -33.84 -37.11 4.78
N VAL A 359 -32.90 -36.23 5.08
CA VAL A 359 -33.04 -34.78 4.92
C VAL A 359 -31.98 -34.32 3.92
N ALA A 360 -32.39 -33.55 2.91
CA ALA A 360 -31.48 -33.08 1.88
C ALA A 360 -31.58 -31.57 1.65
N THR A 361 -30.50 -31.00 1.12
CA THR A 361 -30.42 -29.61 0.65
C THR A 361 -29.83 -29.61 -0.75
N GLU A 362 -30.53 -29.02 -1.73
CA GLU A 362 -30.02 -28.92 -3.10
C GLU A 362 -28.88 -27.88 -3.17
N VAL A 363 -27.74 -28.29 -3.74
CA VAL A 363 -26.50 -27.47 -3.84
C VAL A 363 -26.01 -27.30 -5.28
N THR A 364 -26.80 -27.70 -6.27
CA THR A 364 -26.44 -27.67 -7.71
C THR A 364 -25.97 -26.28 -8.18
N GLU A 365 -26.77 -25.23 -7.95
CA GLU A 365 -26.46 -23.87 -8.40
C GLU A 365 -25.25 -23.28 -7.68
N ALA A 366 -25.17 -23.48 -6.36
CA ALA A 366 -24.05 -23.04 -5.54
C ALA A 366 -22.72 -23.65 -6.01
N ARG A 367 -22.75 -24.94 -6.39
CA ARG A 367 -21.57 -25.64 -6.91
C ARG A 367 -21.12 -25.08 -8.27
N LEU A 368 -22.07 -24.84 -9.19
CA LEU A 368 -21.75 -24.27 -10.51
C LEU A 368 -21.18 -22.86 -10.40
N ALA A 369 -21.77 -22.01 -9.56
CA ALA A 369 -21.28 -20.65 -9.33
C ALA A 369 -19.85 -20.66 -8.73
N ARG A 370 -19.60 -21.54 -7.75
CA ARG A 370 -18.26 -21.71 -7.16
C ARG A 370 -17.23 -22.12 -8.22
N GLN A 371 -17.58 -23.07 -9.11
CA GLN A 371 -16.68 -23.48 -10.18
C GLN A 371 -16.39 -22.34 -11.16
N GLN A 372 -17.40 -21.57 -11.57
CA GLN A 372 -17.22 -20.42 -12.45
C GLN A 372 -16.30 -19.35 -11.86
N ILE A 373 -16.43 -19.07 -10.55
CA ILE A 373 -15.55 -18.13 -9.85
C ILE A 373 -14.10 -18.63 -9.86
N LEU A 374 -13.89 -19.92 -9.59
CA LEU A 374 -12.54 -20.52 -9.62
C LEU A 374 -11.91 -20.43 -11.01
N ASP A 375 -12.68 -20.71 -12.06
CA ASP A 375 -12.20 -20.62 -13.44
C ASP A 375 -11.88 -19.17 -13.84
N LEU A 376 -12.73 -18.22 -13.45
CA LEU A 376 -12.51 -16.80 -13.70
C LEU A 376 -11.29 -16.25 -12.95
N ASN A 377 -11.11 -16.61 -11.68
CA ASN A 377 -9.96 -16.19 -10.90
C ASN A 377 -8.65 -16.70 -11.52
N ARG A 378 -8.62 -17.96 -11.96
CA ARG A 378 -7.45 -18.52 -12.66
C ARG A 378 -7.13 -17.75 -13.95
N ASP A 379 -8.14 -17.40 -14.75
CA ASP A 379 -7.95 -16.60 -15.97
C ASP A 379 -7.48 -15.16 -15.65
N LEU A 380 -8.02 -14.53 -14.60
CA LEU A 380 -7.58 -13.23 -14.13
C LEU A 380 -6.12 -13.25 -13.66
N GLU A 381 -5.72 -14.25 -12.87
CA GLU A 381 -4.34 -14.44 -12.42
C GLU A 381 -3.37 -14.56 -13.59
N LEU A 382 -3.70 -15.38 -14.60
CA LEU A 382 -2.89 -15.52 -15.81
C LEU A 382 -2.78 -14.20 -16.59
N ARG A 383 -3.86 -13.41 -16.70
CA ARG A 383 -3.82 -12.10 -17.36
C ARG A 383 -3.00 -11.09 -16.59
N VAL A 384 -3.13 -11.05 -15.26
CA VAL A 384 -2.34 -10.16 -14.41
C VAL A 384 -0.86 -10.52 -14.57
N GLN A 385 -0.50 -11.80 -14.44
CA GLN A 385 0.88 -12.26 -14.58
C GLN A 385 1.46 -11.93 -15.95
N ARG A 386 0.69 -12.14 -17.04
CA ARG A 386 1.13 -11.76 -18.39
C ARG A 386 1.34 -10.25 -18.53
N ARG A 387 0.44 -9.44 -17.99
CA ARG A 387 0.57 -7.97 -18.06
C ARG A 387 1.74 -7.47 -17.21
N THR A 388 1.99 -8.07 -16.05
CA THR A 388 3.14 -7.71 -15.21
C THR A 388 4.45 -8.01 -15.91
N THR A 389 4.57 -9.18 -16.58
CA THR A 389 5.79 -9.50 -17.35
C THR A 389 5.98 -8.58 -18.56
N GLU A 390 4.92 -8.30 -19.32
CA GLU A 390 4.99 -7.38 -20.47
C GLU A 390 5.40 -5.96 -20.03
N LEU A 391 4.88 -5.50 -18.88
CA LEU A 391 5.20 -4.18 -18.34
C LEU A 391 6.64 -4.11 -17.81
N GLU A 392 7.12 -5.15 -17.13
CA GLU A 392 8.50 -5.24 -16.67
C GLU A 392 9.49 -5.24 -17.84
N GLU A 393 9.21 -6.01 -18.90
CA GLU A 393 10.04 -6.03 -20.10
C GLU A 393 10.09 -4.66 -20.80
N ALA A 394 8.93 -4.02 -20.95
CA ALA A 394 8.86 -2.67 -21.52
C ALA A 394 9.62 -1.64 -20.68
N LYS A 395 9.52 -1.72 -19.34
CA LYS A 395 10.25 -0.86 -18.42
C LYS A 395 11.76 -1.06 -18.54
N ARG A 396 12.25 -2.31 -18.50
CA ARG A 396 13.68 -2.62 -18.66
C ARG A 396 14.22 -2.13 -20.01
N ALA A 397 13.45 -2.30 -21.09
CA ALA A 397 13.84 -1.82 -22.41
C ALA A 397 13.95 -0.27 -22.46
N ALA A 398 13.02 0.44 -21.82
CA ALA A 398 13.05 1.90 -21.73
C ALA A 398 14.24 2.40 -20.89
N GLU A 399 14.51 1.77 -19.75
CA GLU A 399 15.65 2.11 -18.89
C GLU A 399 16.99 1.84 -19.59
N ALA A 400 17.13 0.69 -20.26
CA ALA A 400 18.31 0.37 -21.05
C ALA A 400 18.56 1.38 -22.18
N ALA A 401 17.49 1.80 -22.88
CA ALA A 401 17.58 2.83 -23.90
C ALA A 401 18.02 4.19 -23.34
N ASN A 402 17.50 4.58 -22.16
CA ASN A 402 17.86 5.86 -21.53
C ASN A 402 19.31 5.86 -21.01
N HIS A 403 19.76 4.72 -20.48
CA HIS A 403 21.16 4.53 -20.08
C HIS A 403 22.11 4.58 -21.28
N ALA A 404 21.77 3.88 -22.37
CA ALA A 404 22.55 3.93 -23.62
C ALA A 404 22.62 5.35 -24.21
N LYS A 405 21.51 6.11 -24.17
CA LYS A 405 21.47 7.54 -24.56
C LYS A 405 22.44 8.37 -23.72
N SER A 406 22.47 8.15 -22.41
CA SER A 406 23.34 8.87 -21.48
C SER A 406 24.82 8.59 -21.71
N ILE A 407 25.20 7.31 -21.88
CA ILE A 407 26.57 6.90 -22.22
C ILE A 407 26.99 7.49 -23.57
N PHE A 408 26.11 7.42 -24.57
CA PHE A 408 26.38 7.96 -25.90
C PHE A 408 26.66 9.47 -25.85
N LEU A 409 25.84 10.24 -25.11
CA LEU A 409 26.05 11.69 -24.98
C LEU A 409 27.33 12.03 -24.21
N ALA A 410 27.66 11.27 -23.16
CA ALA A 410 28.92 11.43 -22.43
C ALA A 410 30.14 11.20 -23.33
N ASN A 411 30.14 10.12 -24.11
CA ASN A 411 31.23 9.79 -25.04
C ASN A 411 31.34 10.81 -26.17
N MET A 412 30.22 11.17 -26.80
CA MET A 412 30.18 12.19 -27.85
C MET A 412 30.66 13.55 -27.35
N SER A 413 30.30 13.95 -26.13
CA SER A 413 30.83 15.20 -25.58
C SER A 413 32.35 15.16 -25.45
N HIS A 414 32.94 14.04 -25.03
CA HIS A 414 34.39 13.90 -24.96
C HIS A 414 35.03 13.99 -26.35
N GLU A 415 34.46 13.29 -27.34
CA GLU A 415 34.95 13.30 -28.72
C GLU A 415 34.84 14.67 -29.39
N ILE A 416 33.84 15.49 -29.04
CA ILE A 416 33.70 16.85 -29.56
C ILE A 416 34.59 17.84 -28.78
N ARG A 417 34.72 17.67 -27.46
CA ARG A 417 35.48 18.57 -26.59
C ARG A 417 36.97 18.59 -26.94
N THR A 418 37.56 17.44 -27.23
CA THR A 418 38.99 17.31 -27.56
C THR A 418 39.43 18.18 -28.76
N PRO A 419 38.86 18.03 -29.97
CA PRO A 419 39.24 18.88 -31.10
C PRO A 419 38.87 20.35 -30.87
N LEU A 420 37.79 20.63 -30.15
CA LEU A 420 37.36 22.00 -29.87
C LEU A 420 38.33 22.73 -28.92
N ASN A 421 38.83 22.04 -27.90
CA ASN A 421 39.82 22.58 -26.97
C ASN A 421 41.13 22.96 -27.68
N ALA A 422 41.57 22.13 -28.63
CA ALA A 422 42.72 22.45 -29.47
C ALA A 422 42.49 23.73 -30.30
N VAL A 423 41.34 23.82 -30.99
CA VAL A 423 40.97 25.01 -31.80
C VAL A 423 40.95 26.28 -30.95
N LEU A 424 40.35 26.22 -29.76
CA LEU A 424 40.30 27.34 -28.82
C LEU A 424 41.68 27.71 -28.30
N GLY A 425 42.50 26.72 -27.93
CA GLY A 425 43.87 26.93 -27.48
C GLY A 425 44.73 27.66 -28.51
N TYR A 426 44.70 27.21 -29.77
CA TYR A 426 45.42 27.89 -30.86
C TYR A 426 44.85 29.27 -31.17
N ALA A 427 43.53 29.47 -31.11
CA ALA A 427 42.92 30.78 -31.28
C ALA A 427 43.40 31.77 -30.21
N GLN A 428 43.48 31.35 -28.95
CA GLN A 428 44.00 32.16 -27.85
C GLN A 428 45.48 32.50 -28.03
N LEU A 429 46.31 31.52 -28.44
CA LEU A 429 47.73 31.76 -28.74
C LEU A 429 47.90 32.78 -29.86
N LEU A 430 47.11 32.68 -30.94
CA LEU A 430 47.13 33.63 -32.05
C LEU A 430 46.68 35.03 -31.63
N SER A 431 45.61 35.13 -30.83
CA SER A 431 45.07 36.42 -30.35
C SER A 431 46.09 37.21 -29.52
N ARG A 432 46.95 36.48 -28.79
CA ARG A 432 47.99 37.05 -27.93
C ARG A 432 49.34 37.27 -28.61
N ASP A 433 49.59 36.73 -29.80
CA ASP A 433 50.86 36.99 -30.52
C ASP A 433 50.93 38.50 -30.89
N PRO A 434 51.91 39.25 -30.35
CA PRO A 434 52.04 40.69 -30.64
C PRO A 434 52.22 40.97 -32.14
N ARG A 435 52.77 40.01 -32.89
CA ARG A 435 53.06 40.12 -34.33
C ARG A 435 51.82 39.95 -35.21
N LEU A 436 50.68 39.54 -34.65
CA LEU A 436 49.47 39.31 -35.44
C LEU A 436 48.85 40.65 -35.92
N PRO A 437 48.64 40.86 -37.24
CA PRO A 437 47.99 42.06 -37.75
C PRO A 437 46.59 42.29 -37.16
N PRO A 438 46.16 43.55 -36.91
CA PRO A 438 44.83 43.85 -36.34
C PRO A 438 43.66 43.25 -37.13
N ALA A 439 43.76 43.21 -38.46
CA ALA A 439 42.74 42.62 -39.33
C ALA A 439 42.57 41.09 -39.14
N LEU A 440 43.64 40.38 -38.78
CA LEU A 440 43.57 38.94 -38.47
C LEU A 440 43.07 38.71 -37.04
N ARG A 441 43.35 39.62 -36.09
CA ARG A 441 42.75 39.56 -34.74
C ARG A 441 41.23 39.65 -34.78
N SER A 442 40.66 40.49 -35.64
CA SER A 442 39.20 40.56 -35.83
C SER A 442 38.58 39.29 -36.43
N ILE A 443 39.37 38.39 -37.02
CA ILE A 443 38.92 37.08 -37.53
C ILE A 443 39.06 35.99 -36.46
N VAL A 444 40.14 36.04 -35.66
CA VAL A 444 40.39 35.09 -34.57
C VAL A 444 39.38 35.26 -33.43
N ALA A 445 39.02 36.49 -33.06
CA ALA A 445 38.08 36.74 -31.96
C ALA A 445 36.69 36.08 -32.16
N PRO A 446 36.05 36.13 -33.35
CA PRO A 446 34.86 35.35 -33.65
C PRO A 446 35.02 33.82 -33.51
N ILE A 447 36.18 33.26 -33.87
CA ILE A 447 36.46 31.82 -33.76
C ILE A 447 36.49 31.42 -32.29
N GLU A 448 37.21 32.19 -31.46
CA GLU A 448 37.27 31.99 -30.01
C GLU A 448 35.86 32.07 -29.40
N LYS A 449 35.12 33.16 -29.68
CA LYS A 449 33.75 33.35 -29.18
C LYS A 449 32.81 32.21 -29.56
N SER A 450 32.88 31.74 -30.82
CA SER A 450 32.01 30.67 -31.31
C SER A 450 32.38 29.32 -30.71
N GLY A 451 33.68 29.04 -30.55
CA GLY A 451 34.15 27.81 -29.92
C GLY A 451 33.78 27.74 -28.44
N THR A 452 33.92 28.84 -27.69
CA THR A 452 33.49 28.91 -26.29
C THR A 452 31.99 28.69 -26.17
N HIS A 453 31.19 29.29 -27.07
CA HIS A 453 29.74 29.09 -27.09
C HIS A 453 29.34 27.63 -27.36
N LEU A 454 30.01 26.97 -28.32
CA LEU A 454 29.77 25.55 -28.60
C LEU A 454 30.13 24.66 -27.41
N LEU A 455 31.21 24.96 -26.70
CA LEU A 455 31.60 24.23 -25.50
C LEU A 455 30.55 24.36 -24.39
N THR A 456 30.01 25.57 -24.18
CA THR A 456 28.90 25.80 -23.23
C THR A 456 27.68 24.98 -23.62
N LEU A 457 27.28 24.99 -24.90
CA LEU A 457 26.16 24.19 -25.42
C LEU A 457 26.31 22.70 -25.13
N ILE A 458 27.49 22.15 -25.37
CA ILE A 458 27.77 20.74 -25.12
C ILE A 458 27.68 20.42 -23.63
N ASN A 459 28.24 21.29 -22.78
CA ASN A 459 28.16 21.12 -21.33
C ASN A 459 26.72 21.24 -20.83
N ASP A 460 25.91 22.16 -21.35
CA ASP A 460 24.48 22.29 -21.02
C ASP A 460 23.72 21.00 -21.38
N ILE A 461 23.98 20.41 -22.54
CA ILE A 461 23.36 19.14 -22.97
C ILE A 461 23.76 17.99 -22.06
N LEU A 462 25.03 17.93 -21.64
CA LEU A 462 25.50 16.94 -20.68
C LEU A 462 24.84 17.11 -19.31
N ASP A 463 24.76 18.34 -18.82
CA ASP A 463 24.12 18.64 -17.53
C ASP A 463 22.64 18.22 -17.55
N LEU A 464 21.91 18.51 -18.65
CA LEU A 464 20.54 18.04 -18.84
C LEU A 464 20.45 16.51 -18.87
N SER A 465 21.38 15.85 -19.55
CA SER A 465 21.40 14.37 -19.65
C SER A 465 21.64 13.72 -18.28
N LYS A 466 22.54 14.28 -17.47
CA LYS A 466 22.78 13.84 -16.08
C LYS A 466 21.56 14.06 -15.20
N ILE A 467 20.83 15.16 -15.40
CA ILE A 467 19.57 15.45 -14.72
C ILE A 467 18.50 14.40 -15.07
N GLU A 468 18.28 14.11 -16.36
CA GLU A 468 17.29 13.12 -16.82
C GLU A 468 17.58 11.71 -16.27
N ALA A 469 18.86 11.39 -16.08
CA ALA A 469 19.31 10.12 -15.51
C ALA A 469 19.32 10.09 -13.96
N GLY A 470 18.96 11.20 -13.29
CA GLY A 470 18.96 11.31 -11.82
C GLY A 470 20.35 11.40 -11.18
N GLY A 471 21.42 11.53 -11.96
CA GLY A 471 22.82 11.47 -11.50
C GLY A 471 23.45 12.81 -11.10
N MET A 472 22.67 13.88 -10.93
CA MET A 472 23.22 15.18 -10.51
C MET A 472 23.29 15.28 -8.98
N SER A 473 24.49 15.34 -8.42
CA SER A 473 24.77 15.50 -6.99
C SER A 473 25.13 16.95 -6.62
N LEU A 474 24.95 17.29 -5.33
CA LEU A 474 25.40 18.56 -4.72
C LEU A 474 26.81 18.39 -4.14
N ASP A 475 27.69 19.35 -4.41
CA ASP A 475 28.98 19.46 -3.74
C ASP A 475 28.92 20.56 -2.67
N LEU A 476 28.70 20.15 -1.42
CA LEU A 476 28.49 21.08 -0.30
C LEU A 476 29.84 21.53 0.28
N VAL A 477 30.23 22.76 -0.01
CA VAL A 477 31.44 23.44 0.49
C VAL A 477 31.08 24.65 1.34
N ASP A 478 31.99 25.06 2.23
CA ASP A 478 31.86 26.35 2.90
C ASP A 478 32.16 27.48 1.89
N LEU A 479 31.24 28.41 1.75
CA LEU A 479 31.30 29.50 0.78
C LEU A 479 30.98 30.85 1.44
N ASP A 480 31.76 31.88 1.08
CA ASP A 480 31.43 33.26 1.41
C ASP A 480 30.48 33.81 0.34
N LEU A 481 29.21 33.92 0.71
CA LEU A 481 28.17 34.35 -0.23
C LEU A 481 28.33 35.82 -0.63
N ALA A 482 28.84 36.66 0.27
CA ALA A 482 29.07 38.06 -0.01
C ALA A 482 30.21 38.23 -1.02
N ALA A 483 31.28 37.45 -0.87
CA ALA A 483 32.38 37.43 -1.83
C ALA A 483 31.93 36.97 -3.22
N LEU A 484 31.18 35.86 -3.30
CA LEU A 484 30.62 35.35 -4.56
C LEU A 484 29.74 36.41 -5.24
N ALA A 485 28.83 37.04 -4.48
CA ALA A 485 27.93 38.05 -5.02
C ALA A 485 28.66 39.31 -5.49
N SER A 486 29.72 39.72 -4.77
CA SER A 486 30.58 40.85 -5.17
C SER A 486 31.33 40.55 -6.46
N GLU A 487 31.93 39.37 -6.58
CA GLU A 487 32.67 38.94 -7.78
C GLU A 487 31.75 38.95 -9.02
N MET A 488 30.53 38.43 -8.89
CA MET A 488 29.55 38.49 -9.96
C MET A 488 29.10 39.94 -10.22
N GLY A 489 28.95 40.74 -9.17
CA GLY A 489 28.58 42.15 -9.29
C GLY A 489 29.59 42.95 -10.11
N ASP A 490 30.88 42.79 -9.84
CA ASP A 490 31.96 43.48 -10.57
C ASP A 490 31.98 43.07 -12.05
N MET A 491 31.82 41.76 -12.31
CA MET A 491 31.78 41.21 -13.67
C MET A 491 30.63 41.80 -14.50
N PHE A 492 29.42 41.87 -13.92
CA PHE A 492 28.24 42.35 -14.62
C PHE A 492 28.13 43.88 -14.64
N ALA A 493 28.71 44.59 -13.68
CA ALA A 493 28.85 46.04 -13.73
C ALA A 493 29.61 46.48 -15.00
N LEU A 494 30.74 45.84 -15.30
CA LEU A 494 31.51 46.12 -16.52
C LEU A 494 30.71 45.83 -17.79
N ARG A 495 30.01 44.69 -17.85
CA ARG A 495 29.18 44.32 -19.02
C ARG A 495 28.02 45.28 -19.23
N CYS A 496 27.35 45.69 -18.15
CA CYS A 496 26.27 46.67 -18.20
C CYS A 496 26.77 48.02 -18.69
N ALA A 497 27.93 48.49 -18.17
CA ALA A 497 28.57 49.72 -18.62
C ALA A 497 28.95 49.68 -20.11
N GLN A 498 29.50 48.56 -20.60
CA GLN A 498 29.80 48.35 -22.02
C GLN A 498 28.56 48.38 -22.91
N LYS A 499 27.41 47.92 -22.40
CA LYS A 499 26.12 47.95 -23.11
C LYS A 499 25.34 49.26 -22.89
N GLY A 500 25.80 50.13 -22.00
CA GLY A 500 25.13 51.39 -21.66
C GLY A 500 23.86 51.23 -20.81
N ILE A 501 23.73 50.15 -20.04
CA ILE A 501 22.60 49.90 -19.13
C ILE A 501 23.02 50.07 -17.67
N GLY A 502 22.07 50.45 -16.80
CA GLY A 502 22.29 50.60 -15.36
C GLY A 502 22.51 49.26 -14.65
N TRP A 503 23.30 49.29 -13.58
CA TRP A 503 23.59 48.12 -12.74
C TRP A 503 23.36 48.48 -11.27
N ARG A 504 22.68 47.58 -10.54
CA ARG A 504 22.53 47.68 -9.08
C ARG A 504 22.72 46.32 -8.43
N CYS A 505 23.48 46.29 -7.33
CA CYS A 505 23.67 45.11 -6.49
C CYS A 505 23.26 45.46 -5.06
N GLU A 506 22.23 44.79 -4.55
CA GLU A 506 21.64 45.00 -3.23
C GLU A 506 21.85 43.76 -2.36
N LEU A 507 22.84 43.82 -1.45
CA LEU A 507 23.19 42.72 -0.56
C LEU A 507 22.73 43.03 0.87
N GLU A 508 21.71 42.33 1.33
CA GLU A 508 21.21 42.37 2.71
C GLU A 508 21.64 41.08 3.43
N LEU A 509 22.96 40.94 3.63
CA LEU A 509 23.60 39.77 4.24
C LEU A 509 24.34 40.16 5.53
N PRO A 510 24.32 39.32 6.58
CA PRO A 510 25.20 39.53 7.74
C PRO A 510 26.65 39.28 7.33
N SER A 511 27.57 40.17 7.73
CA SER A 511 28.99 40.04 7.41
C SER A 511 29.78 39.57 8.64
N PRO A 512 30.56 38.46 8.56
CA PRO A 512 30.75 37.55 7.42
C PRO A 512 29.56 36.60 7.19
N CYS A 513 29.30 36.22 5.92
CA CYS A 513 28.23 35.29 5.54
C CYS A 513 28.82 33.99 4.99
N VAL A 514 29.34 33.15 5.88
CA VAL A 514 29.87 31.83 5.50
C VAL A 514 28.78 30.79 5.65
N LEU A 515 28.45 30.12 4.54
CA LEU A 515 27.36 29.16 4.47
C LEU A 515 27.84 27.89 3.78
N ARG A 516 27.24 26.75 4.12
CA ARG A 516 27.55 25.48 3.49
C ARG A 516 26.58 25.21 2.33
N GLY A 517 27.11 25.13 1.11
CA GLY A 517 26.32 25.00 -0.12
C GLY A 517 27.18 24.68 -1.35
N ASP A 518 26.54 24.50 -2.50
CA ASP A 518 27.24 24.28 -3.77
C ASP A 518 27.53 25.61 -4.48
N ALA A 519 28.73 26.15 -4.23
CA ALA A 519 29.17 27.42 -4.81
C ALA A 519 29.21 27.39 -6.35
N GLY A 520 29.52 26.24 -6.95
CA GLY A 520 29.61 26.07 -8.40
C GLY A 520 28.24 26.17 -9.07
N LYS A 521 27.26 25.40 -8.57
CA LYS A 521 25.88 25.45 -9.07
C LYS A 521 25.23 26.80 -8.82
N LEU A 522 25.42 27.39 -7.62
CA LEU A 522 24.87 28.71 -7.33
C LEU A 522 25.42 29.79 -8.27
N ARG A 523 26.74 29.77 -8.53
CA ARG A 523 27.38 30.63 -9.52
C ARG A 523 26.82 30.42 -10.93
N GLN A 524 26.59 29.17 -11.34
CA GLN A 524 26.02 28.85 -12.65
C GLN A 524 24.59 29.38 -12.81
N VAL A 525 23.73 29.18 -11.80
CA VAL A 525 22.37 29.73 -11.77
C VAL A 525 22.41 31.26 -11.91
N LEU A 526 23.18 31.94 -11.07
CA LEU A 526 23.28 33.40 -11.09
C LEU A 526 23.85 33.92 -12.41
N LEU A 527 24.86 33.26 -12.97
CA LEU A 527 25.49 33.66 -14.23
C LEU A 527 24.51 33.56 -15.39
N ASN A 528 23.71 32.50 -15.42
CA ASN A 528 22.68 32.30 -16.42
C ASN A 528 21.56 33.36 -16.31
N LEU A 529 21.04 33.61 -15.10
CA LEU A 529 20.00 34.62 -14.88
C LEU A 529 20.49 36.04 -15.22
N LEU A 530 21.68 36.43 -14.75
CA LEU A 530 22.27 37.75 -15.01
C LEU A 530 22.66 37.94 -16.48
N SER A 531 23.21 36.90 -17.12
CA SER A 531 23.51 36.96 -18.55
C SER A 531 22.25 37.12 -19.39
N ASN A 532 21.14 36.46 -19.02
CA ASN A 532 19.85 36.66 -19.66
C ASN A 532 19.32 38.08 -19.43
N ALA A 533 19.38 38.60 -18.21
CA ALA A 533 18.97 39.98 -17.89
C ALA A 533 19.72 41.01 -18.76
N VAL A 534 21.05 40.92 -18.85
CA VAL A 534 21.86 41.82 -19.70
C VAL A 534 21.58 41.60 -21.19
N LYS A 535 21.36 40.36 -21.61
CA LYS A 535 21.08 40.01 -23.01
C LYS A 535 19.75 40.61 -23.50
N PHE A 536 18.71 40.62 -22.66
CA PHE A 536 17.37 41.05 -23.02
C PHE A 536 17.01 42.49 -22.61
N THR A 537 17.93 43.20 -21.94
CA THR A 537 17.78 44.63 -21.60
C THR A 537 18.64 45.49 -22.51
N ASP A 538 18.02 46.30 -23.37
CA ASP A 538 18.74 47.20 -24.28
C ASP A 538 18.85 48.63 -23.73
N CYS A 539 17.89 49.05 -22.91
CA CYS A 539 17.92 50.29 -22.15
C CYS A 539 17.26 50.07 -20.78
N GLY A 540 17.64 50.86 -19.77
CA GLY A 540 17.18 50.69 -18.39
C GLY A 540 18.26 50.06 -17.50
N GLU A 541 17.91 49.06 -16.69
CA GLU A 541 18.81 48.54 -15.65
C GLU A 541 18.64 47.04 -15.37
N VAL A 542 19.68 46.45 -14.77
CA VAL A 542 19.68 45.10 -14.19
C VAL A 542 20.00 45.19 -12.71
N VAL A 543 19.22 44.49 -11.89
CA VAL A 543 19.33 44.49 -10.42
C VAL A 543 19.54 43.07 -9.91
N LEU A 544 20.63 42.86 -9.16
CA LEU A 544 20.84 41.68 -8.34
C LEU A 544 20.51 42.00 -6.89
N ARG A 545 19.63 41.23 -6.26
CA ARG A 545 19.28 41.37 -4.85
C ARG A 545 19.40 40.03 -4.12
N ILE A 546 20.10 40.04 -2.98
CA ILE A 546 20.23 38.87 -2.12
C ILE A 546 19.89 39.28 -0.70
N ARG A 547 18.90 38.61 -0.11
CA ARG A 547 18.42 38.88 1.26
C ARG A 547 18.57 37.66 2.14
N ALA A 548 19.15 37.83 3.31
CA ALA A 548 19.16 36.86 4.38
C ALA A 548 18.00 37.08 5.34
N ARG A 549 17.27 36.01 5.67
CA ARG A 549 16.31 35.97 6.78
C ARG A 549 16.78 34.94 7.78
N ALA A 550 17.15 35.40 8.97
CA ALA A 550 17.43 34.51 10.10
C ALA A 550 16.10 33.92 10.60
N GLU A 551 16.03 32.60 10.71
CA GLU A 551 14.90 31.88 11.28
C GLU A 551 15.25 31.54 12.73
N ALA A 552 14.42 31.97 13.68
CA ALA A 552 14.72 31.79 15.11
C ALA A 552 14.68 30.29 15.46
N GLY A 553 15.83 29.71 15.78
CA GLY A 553 15.97 28.31 16.24
C GLY A 553 16.51 27.31 15.21
N ALA A 554 16.81 27.72 13.97
CA ALA A 554 17.43 26.85 12.97
C ALA A 554 18.96 27.07 12.87
N ALA A 555 19.72 25.99 12.66
CA ALA A 555 21.19 26.02 12.47
C ALA A 555 21.62 26.51 11.06
N GLY A 556 20.78 27.33 10.41
CA GLY A 556 20.94 27.75 9.02
C GLY A 556 20.23 29.06 8.72
N MET A 557 20.35 29.51 7.47
CA MET A 557 19.85 30.79 6.99
C MET A 557 18.99 30.59 5.76
N GLN A 558 17.81 31.20 5.75
CA GLN A 558 16.99 31.27 4.55
C GLN A 558 17.46 32.47 3.72
N LEU A 559 17.84 32.20 2.48
CA LEU A 559 18.29 33.18 1.51
C LEU A 559 17.24 33.35 0.41
N CYS A 560 17.00 34.60 0.03
CA CYS A 560 16.20 34.94 -1.14
C CYS A 560 17.09 35.61 -2.17
N PHE A 561 17.18 35.02 -3.36
CA PHE A 561 17.89 35.54 -4.51
C PHE A 561 16.88 36.11 -5.50
N GLU A 562 17.15 37.30 -6.02
CA GLU A 562 16.31 37.96 -7.02
C GLU A 562 17.20 38.61 -8.08
N VAL A 563 16.91 38.32 -9.34
CA VAL A 563 17.49 38.99 -10.52
C VAL A 563 16.34 39.64 -11.27
N SER A 564 16.36 40.97 -11.35
CA SER A 564 15.36 41.77 -12.05
C SER A 564 15.99 42.54 -13.21
N ASP A 565 15.27 42.64 -14.31
CA ASP A 565 15.64 43.40 -15.50
C ASP A 565 14.47 44.26 -15.98
N THR A 566 14.76 45.36 -16.68
CA THR A 566 13.74 46.23 -17.29
C THR A 566 13.66 46.02 -18.81
N GLY A 567 13.95 44.81 -19.28
CA GLY A 567 14.01 44.46 -20.70
C GLY A 567 12.66 44.19 -21.33
N LEU A 568 12.66 43.35 -22.37
CA LEU A 568 11.47 43.04 -23.18
C LEU A 568 10.34 42.36 -22.40
N GLY A 569 10.63 41.75 -21.25
CA GLY A 569 9.67 40.89 -20.54
C GLY A 569 9.31 39.62 -21.33
N ILE A 570 8.48 38.78 -20.71
CA ILE A 570 8.07 37.46 -21.23
C ILE A 570 6.53 37.42 -21.27
N PRO A 571 5.91 37.21 -22.45
CA PRO A 571 4.47 37.10 -22.60
C PRO A 571 3.90 35.97 -21.75
N GLN A 572 2.70 36.14 -21.18
CA GLN A 572 2.09 35.18 -20.26
C GLN A 572 1.94 33.77 -20.85
N ALA A 573 1.68 33.66 -22.16
CA ALA A 573 1.60 32.38 -22.86
C ALA A 573 2.93 31.60 -22.92
N GLN A 574 4.07 32.27 -22.71
CA GLN A 574 5.40 31.67 -22.78
C GLN A 574 6.06 31.49 -21.41
N GLN A 575 5.47 31.99 -20.32
CA GLN A 575 6.09 31.98 -18.99
C GLN A 575 6.30 30.57 -18.42
N ASP A 576 5.39 29.63 -18.68
CA ASP A 576 5.57 28.24 -18.26
C ASP A 576 6.57 27.50 -19.18
N LEU A 577 6.63 27.90 -20.45
CA LEU A 577 7.44 27.26 -21.48
C LEU A 577 8.92 27.65 -21.41
N VAL A 578 9.28 28.79 -20.82
CA VAL A 578 10.70 29.21 -20.73
C VAL A 578 11.56 28.32 -19.82
N PHE A 579 10.95 27.53 -18.94
CA PHE A 579 11.64 26.52 -18.13
C PHE A 579 11.73 25.16 -18.83
N ALA A 580 11.05 24.98 -19.97
CA ALA A 580 11.11 23.74 -20.73
C ALA A 580 12.42 23.65 -21.55
N PRO A 581 13.07 22.47 -21.61
CA PRO A 581 14.28 22.29 -22.41
C PRO A 581 14.07 22.63 -23.88
N PHE A 582 15.07 23.27 -24.50
CA PHE A 582 15.09 23.68 -25.92
C PHE A 582 14.03 24.72 -26.33
N HIS A 583 13.26 25.26 -25.38
CA HIS A 583 12.27 26.26 -25.69
C HIS A 583 12.91 27.66 -25.71
N GLN A 584 12.64 28.44 -26.76
CA GLN A 584 13.11 29.82 -26.91
C GLN A 584 11.92 30.70 -27.29
N ALA A 585 11.75 31.83 -26.59
CA ALA A 585 10.86 32.89 -27.04
C ALA A 585 11.34 33.45 -28.39
N ASP A 586 10.44 33.99 -29.23
CA ASP A 586 10.77 34.52 -30.56
C ASP A 586 11.90 35.58 -30.53
N ALA A 587 11.98 36.36 -29.45
CA ALA A 587 13.05 37.33 -29.20
C ALA A 587 14.42 36.69 -28.84
N GLY A 588 14.42 35.46 -28.33
CA GLY A 588 15.60 34.68 -27.95
C GLY A 588 16.32 34.04 -29.12
N ALA A 589 15.58 33.60 -30.15
CA ALA A 589 16.11 32.96 -31.35
C ALA A 589 17.05 33.90 -32.15
N GLN A 590 16.72 35.20 -32.21
CA GLN A 590 17.55 36.20 -32.89
C GLN A 590 18.82 36.59 -32.11
N ARG A 591 18.87 36.32 -30.79
CA ARG A 591 20.00 36.68 -29.92
C ARG A 591 20.86 35.46 -29.53
N GLY A 592 20.67 34.29 -30.16
CA GLY A 592 21.55 33.12 -30.02
C GLY A 592 21.51 32.45 -28.64
N GLY A 593 20.32 32.11 -28.13
CA GLY A 593 20.17 31.30 -26.92
C GLY A 593 20.31 29.80 -27.19
N THR A 594 20.62 29.01 -26.17
CA THR A 594 20.60 27.53 -26.23
C THR A 594 19.21 26.96 -25.91
N GLY A 595 18.39 27.72 -25.17
CA GLY A 595 17.10 27.26 -24.64
C GLY A 595 17.23 26.24 -23.50
N LEU A 596 18.46 25.99 -23.01
CA LEU A 596 18.73 25.02 -21.95
C LEU A 596 19.01 25.66 -20.60
N GLY A 597 19.57 26.88 -20.59
CA GLY A 597 20.04 27.52 -19.36
C GLY A 597 18.98 27.63 -18.26
N LEU A 598 17.77 28.11 -18.57
CA LEU A 598 16.69 28.26 -17.58
C LEU A 598 16.18 26.91 -17.06
N ALA A 599 16.09 25.89 -17.91
CA ALA A 599 15.73 24.54 -17.51
C ALA A 599 16.77 23.94 -16.54
N ILE A 600 18.06 24.11 -16.85
CA ILE A 600 19.17 23.68 -15.97
C ILE A 600 19.15 24.47 -14.65
N SER A 601 18.94 25.79 -14.71
CA SER A 601 18.86 26.62 -13.50
C SER A 601 17.69 26.23 -12.60
N SER A 602 16.51 25.97 -13.16
CA SER A 602 15.36 25.47 -12.38
C SER A 602 15.71 24.18 -11.65
N ARG A 603 16.32 23.23 -12.37
CA ARG A 603 16.68 21.95 -11.78
C ARG A 603 17.77 22.05 -10.73
N GLN A 604 18.80 22.87 -10.94
CA GLN A 604 19.85 23.11 -9.95
C GLN A 604 19.28 23.71 -8.66
N VAL A 605 18.33 24.64 -8.78
CA VAL A 605 17.63 25.21 -7.62
C VAL A 605 16.77 24.16 -6.92
N GLU A 606 16.04 23.31 -7.65
CA GLU A 606 15.28 22.18 -7.08
C GLU A 606 16.18 21.20 -6.33
N LEU A 607 17.35 20.85 -6.90
CA LEU A 607 18.34 19.99 -6.26
C LEU A 607 18.88 20.60 -4.96
N MET A 608 19.04 21.92 -4.91
CA MET A 608 19.43 22.64 -3.69
C MET A 608 18.25 22.84 -2.70
N GLY A 609 17.09 22.24 -2.94
CA GLY A 609 15.92 22.32 -2.06
C GLY A 609 15.09 23.62 -2.21
N GLY A 610 15.28 24.35 -3.31
CA GLY A 610 14.55 25.58 -3.63
C GLY A 610 13.55 25.41 -4.78
N GLN A 611 12.92 26.53 -5.16
CA GLN A 611 12.12 26.62 -6.38
C GLN A 611 12.41 27.95 -7.10
N LEU A 612 12.68 27.88 -8.40
CA LEU A 612 12.87 29.07 -9.25
C LEU A 612 11.51 29.58 -9.74
N GLN A 613 11.26 30.87 -9.53
CA GLN A 613 10.00 31.54 -9.84
C GLN A 613 10.23 32.68 -10.81
N LEU A 614 9.24 32.95 -11.66
CA LEU A 614 9.23 34.03 -12.64
C LEU A 614 8.05 34.97 -12.41
N GLN A 615 8.32 36.27 -12.43
CA GLN A 615 7.33 37.33 -12.55
C GLN A 615 7.75 38.20 -13.73
N SER A 616 6.95 38.28 -14.78
CA SER A 616 7.31 39.05 -15.97
C SER A 616 6.09 39.67 -16.62
N THR A 617 6.28 40.87 -17.18
CA THR A 617 5.25 41.56 -17.97
C THR A 617 5.92 42.05 -19.25
N GLU A 618 5.33 41.73 -20.40
CA GLU A 618 5.84 42.13 -21.70
C GLU A 618 6.01 43.67 -21.76
N GLY A 619 7.20 44.11 -22.16
CA GLY A 619 7.62 45.51 -22.22
C GLY A 619 8.04 46.16 -20.89
N GLN A 620 7.89 45.47 -19.74
CA GLN A 620 8.28 46.01 -18.42
C GLN A 620 9.47 45.27 -17.79
N GLY A 621 9.91 44.16 -18.41
CA GLY A 621 11.03 43.35 -17.95
C GLY A 621 10.61 42.10 -17.17
N SER A 622 11.60 41.41 -16.62
CA SER A 622 11.41 40.14 -15.91
C SER A 622 12.10 40.13 -14.55
N ARG A 623 11.51 39.37 -13.63
CA ARG A 623 12.06 39.07 -12.31
C ARG A 623 12.11 37.56 -12.12
N PHE A 624 13.31 37.04 -11.92
CA PHE A 624 13.55 35.67 -11.51
C PHE A 624 13.93 35.65 -10.03
N SER A 625 13.28 34.80 -9.24
CA SER A 625 13.56 34.69 -7.80
C SER A 625 13.56 33.25 -7.32
N PHE A 626 14.44 32.92 -6.40
CA PHE A 626 14.46 31.62 -5.75
C PHE A 626 14.87 31.73 -4.27
N ARG A 627 14.49 30.73 -3.49
CA ARG A 627 14.78 30.65 -2.06
C ARG A 627 15.57 29.38 -1.76
N LEU A 628 16.62 29.50 -0.95
CA LEU A 628 17.44 28.39 -0.49
C LEU A 628 17.57 28.44 1.03
N HIS A 629 17.69 27.26 1.65
CA HIS A 629 18.05 27.14 3.05
C HIS A 629 19.46 26.56 3.12
N LEU A 630 20.43 27.36 3.56
CA LEU A 630 21.83 26.95 3.66
C LEU A 630 22.27 26.90 5.13
N ALA A 631 22.97 25.84 5.53
CA ALA A 631 23.52 25.72 6.87
C ALA A 631 24.66 26.74 7.09
N ALA A 632 24.94 27.11 8.33
CA ALA A 632 26.11 27.92 8.66
C ALA A 632 27.40 27.16 8.29
N GLY A 633 28.33 27.85 7.63
CA GLY A 633 29.63 27.30 7.24
C GLY A 633 30.74 27.73 8.20
N ASP A 634 31.87 27.03 8.16
CA ASP A 634 33.05 27.39 8.95
C ASP A 634 33.90 28.43 8.20
N ARG A 635 34.20 29.56 8.82
CA ARG A 635 35.05 30.60 8.23
C ARG A 635 36.51 30.16 8.11
N SER A 636 36.97 29.23 8.96
CA SER A 636 38.36 28.79 8.98
C SER A 636 38.75 27.94 7.77
N SER A 637 37.77 27.40 7.04
CA SER A 637 37.96 26.55 5.86
C SER A 637 38.02 27.33 4.54
N LEU A 638 37.77 28.64 4.54
CA LEU A 638 37.81 29.47 3.33
C LEU A 638 39.26 29.69 2.82
N PRO A 639 39.52 29.55 1.50
CA PRO A 639 40.81 29.90 0.91
C PRO A 639 41.14 31.38 1.13
N GLN A 640 42.34 31.70 1.62
CA GLN A 640 42.80 33.08 1.76
C GLN A 640 43.11 33.68 0.37
N ASP A 641 42.31 34.66 -0.03
CA ASP A 641 42.35 35.27 -1.35
C ASP A 641 43.64 36.10 -1.58
N SER A 642 44.43 35.71 -2.58
CA SER A 642 45.65 36.42 -3.00
C SER A 642 45.31 37.29 -4.22
N GLY A 643 45.09 38.59 -3.99
CA GLY A 643 44.54 39.53 -4.97
C GLY A 643 45.20 39.55 -6.37
N PHE A 644 44.35 39.70 -7.38
CA PHE A 644 44.70 39.92 -8.79
C PHE A 644 45.29 41.33 -9.00
N GLY A 645 46.58 41.40 -9.34
CA GLY A 645 47.22 42.66 -9.75
C GLY A 645 48.62 42.48 -10.30
N ALA A 646 48.87 43.05 -11.47
CA ALA A 646 50.12 43.15 -12.23
C ALA A 646 50.65 41.85 -12.88
N LEU A 647 50.82 41.92 -14.21
CA LEU A 647 51.53 40.97 -15.06
C LEU A 647 53.01 40.97 -14.65
N VAL A 648 53.55 39.83 -14.22
CA VAL A 648 54.94 39.69 -13.76
C VAL A 648 55.60 38.61 -14.61
N SER A 649 56.67 38.96 -15.32
CA SER A 649 57.57 38.00 -15.97
C SER A 649 58.51 37.36 -14.93
N LEU A 650 59.01 36.16 -15.22
CA LEU A 650 60.03 35.46 -14.42
C LEU A 650 61.23 36.38 -14.11
N SER A 651 61.80 36.24 -12.91
CA SER A 651 62.99 36.97 -12.45
C SER A 651 64.21 36.65 -13.35
N GLU A 652 65.01 37.65 -13.76
CA GLU A 652 66.22 37.42 -14.56
C GLU A 652 67.13 36.35 -13.92
N GLY A 653 67.39 35.26 -14.66
CA GLY A 653 68.29 34.17 -14.26
C GLY A 653 67.65 32.95 -13.61
N GLN A 654 66.33 32.94 -13.35
CA GLN A 654 65.61 31.74 -12.90
C GLN A 654 64.87 31.07 -14.05
N VAL A 655 65.07 29.76 -14.19
CA VAL A 655 64.46 28.93 -15.23
C VAL A 655 63.39 28.07 -14.58
N LEU A 656 62.12 28.34 -14.89
CA LEU A 656 61.01 27.50 -14.48
C LEU A 656 60.94 26.27 -15.38
N ARG A 657 61.11 25.08 -14.81
CA ARG A 657 61.12 23.81 -15.56
C ARG A 657 59.82 23.06 -15.33
N VAL A 658 59.08 22.85 -16.40
CA VAL A 658 57.72 22.29 -16.37
C VAL A 658 57.67 20.99 -17.14
N LEU A 659 57.00 19.98 -16.59
CA LEU A 659 56.63 18.78 -17.33
C LEU A 659 55.13 18.82 -17.64
N VAL A 660 54.75 18.67 -18.92
CA VAL A 660 53.35 18.56 -19.34
C VAL A 660 53.10 17.13 -19.83
N VAL A 661 52.13 16.46 -19.21
CA VAL A 661 51.77 15.07 -19.49
C VAL A 661 50.31 15.01 -19.93
N ASP A 662 50.09 14.71 -21.19
CA ASP A 662 48.76 14.62 -21.83
C ASP A 662 48.88 13.71 -23.05
N ASP A 663 47.94 12.78 -23.24
CA ASP A 663 47.96 11.82 -24.35
C ASP A 663 47.57 12.47 -25.68
N ILE A 664 46.84 13.58 -25.62
CA ILE A 664 46.42 14.35 -26.79
C ILE A 664 47.50 15.40 -27.12
N GLU A 665 48.22 15.17 -28.22
CA GLU A 665 49.29 16.05 -28.72
C GLU A 665 48.88 17.53 -28.77
N ALA A 666 47.67 17.83 -29.25
CA ALA A 666 47.21 19.20 -29.38
C ALA A 666 47.00 19.91 -28.03
N ASN A 667 46.48 19.21 -27.02
CA ASN A 667 46.33 19.77 -25.67
C ASN A 667 47.72 20.02 -25.06
N ARG A 668 48.62 19.04 -25.22
CA ARG A 668 50.01 19.10 -24.76
C ARG A 668 50.77 20.27 -25.39
N ASP A 669 50.66 20.46 -26.71
CA ASP A 669 51.33 21.55 -27.44
C ASP A 669 50.76 22.92 -27.05
N VAL A 670 49.44 23.06 -26.93
CA VAL A 670 48.82 24.33 -26.49
C VAL A 670 49.34 24.75 -25.12
N LEU A 671 49.29 23.87 -24.12
CA LEU A 671 49.76 24.17 -22.77
C LEU A 671 51.27 24.43 -22.76
N ALA A 672 52.06 23.63 -23.48
CA ALA A 672 53.50 23.84 -23.60
C ALA A 672 53.83 25.21 -24.20
N ARG A 673 53.14 25.63 -25.26
CA ARG A 673 53.35 26.96 -25.87
C ARG A 673 52.90 28.10 -24.97
N MET A 674 51.80 27.96 -24.25
CA MET A 674 51.37 28.96 -23.26
C MET A 674 52.44 29.17 -22.18
N LEU A 675 52.97 28.07 -21.63
CA LEU A 675 54.01 28.07 -20.61
C LEU A 675 55.36 28.57 -21.14
N SER A 676 55.78 28.17 -22.34
CA SER A 676 56.99 28.69 -22.98
C SER A 676 56.88 30.17 -23.31
N GLY A 677 55.68 30.66 -23.68
CA GLY A 677 55.41 32.08 -23.84
C GLY A 677 55.58 32.90 -22.56
N LEU A 678 55.48 32.25 -21.39
CA LEU A 678 55.77 32.84 -20.07
C LEU A 678 57.25 32.73 -19.67
N GLY A 679 58.10 32.13 -20.51
CA GLY A 679 59.54 31.94 -20.26
C GLY A 679 59.92 30.63 -19.57
N ALA A 680 59.00 29.66 -19.46
CA ALA A 680 59.28 28.35 -18.89
C ALA A 680 59.96 27.39 -19.87
N GLU A 681 60.90 26.57 -19.37
CA GLU A 681 61.44 25.41 -20.08
C GLU A 681 60.46 24.25 -19.92
N VAL A 682 59.77 23.88 -21.01
CA VAL A 682 58.75 22.83 -20.98
C VAL A 682 59.26 21.55 -21.62
N GLN A 683 59.14 20.44 -20.90
CA GLN A 683 59.24 19.09 -21.47
C GLN A 683 57.86 18.45 -21.53
N GLN A 684 57.68 17.54 -22.47
CA GLN A 684 56.40 16.93 -22.79
C GLN A 684 56.48 15.41 -22.70
N ALA A 685 55.45 14.78 -22.13
CA ALA A 685 55.27 13.33 -22.10
C ALA A 685 53.85 12.96 -22.54
N GLU A 686 53.70 11.78 -23.14
CA GLU A 686 52.44 11.31 -23.73
C GLU A 686 51.61 10.44 -22.78
N HIS A 687 52.23 9.89 -21.73
CA HIS A 687 51.54 9.04 -20.76
C HIS A 687 52.33 8.96 -19.44
N GLY A 688 51.67 8.44 -18.39
CA GLY A 688 52.22 8.37 -17.04
C GLY A 688 53.56 7.65 -16.91
N LEU A 689 53.76 6.52 -17.61
CA LEU A 689 55.05 5.81 -17.57
C LEU A 689 56.23 6.63 -18.11
N GLN A 690 56.03 7.40 -19.19
CA GLN A 690 57.07 8.24 -19.76
C GLN A 690 57.38 9.40 -18.81
N ALA A 691 56.36 9.98 -18.18
CA ALA A 691 56.53 11.00 -17.16
C ALA A 691 57.34 10.49 -15.96
N LEU A 692 57.05 9.29 -15.46
CA LEU A 692 57.81 8.66 -14.38
C LEU A 692 59.27 8.40 -14.77
N GLN A 693 59.53 7.93 -15.99
CA GLN A 693 60.89 7.75 -16.50
C GLN A 693 61.67 9.06 -16.52
N MET A 694 61.08 10.13 -17.07
CA MET A 694 61.70 11.47 -17.11
C MET A 694 61.97 12.03 -15.70
N LEU A 695 61.04 11.78 -14.76
CA LEU A 695 61.19 12.20 -13.37
C LEU A 695 62.24 11.37 -12.61
N GLN A 696 62.38 10.07 -12.91
CA GLN A 696 63.40 9.20 -12.30
C GLN A 696 64.81 9.52 -12.82
N GLU A 697 64.95 9.85 -14.11
CA GLU A 697 66.23 10.22 -14.72
C GLU A 697 66.75 11.57 -14.18
N SER A 698 65.88 12.46 -13.72
CA SER A 698 66.27 13.77 -13.17
C SER A 698 65.24 14.34 -12.19
N PRO A 699 65.13 13.79 -10.96
CA PRO A 699 64.09 14.17 -9.98
C PRO A 699 64.10 15.65 -9.59
N ALA A 700 65.29 16.25 -9.48
CA ALA A 700 65.50 17.64 -9.07
C ALA A 700 65.39 18.66 -10.23
N ARG A 701 64.88 18.24 -11.39
CA ARG A 701 64.84 19.06 -12.61
C ARG A 701 63.52 19.77 -12.84
N PHE A 702 62.41 19.30 -12.30
CA PHE A 702 61.10 19.91 -12.55
C PHE A 702 60.57 20.61 -11.30
N ASP A 703 60.04 21.81 -11.49
CA ASP A 703 59.42 22.60 -10.42
C ASP A 703 57.92 22.29 -10.33
N ILE A 704 57.29 22.02 -11.48
CA ILE A 704 55.86 21.72 -11.60
C ILE A 704 55.58 20.71 -12.72
N VAL A 705 54.62 19.81 -12.47
CA VAL A 705 54.15 18.78 -13.39
C VAL A 705 52.65 19.00 -13.62
N PHE A 706 52.25 19.22 -14.86
CA PHE A 706 50.86 19.19 -15.30
C PHE A 706 50.53 17.79 -15.81
N LEU A 707 49.59 17.11 -15.18
CA LEU A 707 49.31 15.69 -15.39
C LEU A 707 47.84 15.46 -15.71
N ASP A 708 47.54 14.99 -16.92
CA ASP A 708 46.20 14.54 -17.26
C ASP A 708 45.79 13.33 -16.42
N ILE A 709 44.58 13.39 -15.89
CA ILE A 709 43.99 12.34 -15.07
C ILE A 709 43.64 11.12 -15.92
N ARG A 710 43.15 11.34 -17.14
CA ARG A 710 42.66 10.26 -18.01
C ARG A 710 43.58 10.06 -19.20
N MET A 711 44.58 9.20 -19.03
CA MET A 711 45.51 8.80 -20.08
C MET A 711 45.59 7.27 -20.19
N PRO A 712 45.83 6.72 -21.40
CA PRO A 712 46.12 5.30 -21.58
C PRO A 712 47.45 4.90 -20.93
N VAL A 713 47.68 3.59 -20.82
CA VAL A 713 48.89 2.95 -20.25
C VAL A 713 49.03 3.10 -18.74
N LEU A 714 49.07 4.34 -18.23
CA LEU A 714 49.10 4.64 -16.80
C LEU A 714 48.32 5.92 -16.56
N ASP A 715 47.21 5.82 -15.83
CA ASP A 715 46.34 6.95 -15.54
C ASP A 715 47.04 7.97 -14.60
N GLY A 716 46.51 9.19 -14.54
CA GLY A 716 47.16 10.27 -13.79
C GLY A 716 47.16 10.04 -12.27
N ILE A 717 46.17 9.34 -11.73
CA ILE A 717 46.07 9.08 -10.28
C ILE A 717 47.13 8.05 -9.85
N GLU A 718 47.23 6.95 -10.59
CA GLU A 718 48.25 5.93 -10.38
C GLU A 718 49.65 6.48 -10.66
N THR A 719 49.80 7.34 -11.67
CA THR A 719 51.04 8.07 -11.94
C THR A 719 51.44 8.94 -10.75
N LEU A 720 50.51 9.71 -10.19
CA LEU A 720 50.75 10.51 -8.99
C LEU A 720 51.13 9.62 -7.80
N LYS A 721 50.40 8.53 -7.55
CA LYS A 721 50.70 7.60 -6.44
C LYS A 721 52.12 7.04 -6.54
N ARG A 722 52.55 6.67 -7.75
CA ARG A 722 53.93 6.21 -8.00
C ARG A 722 54.93 7.34 -7.87
N LEU A 723 54.66 8.52 -8.42
CA LEU A 723 55.51 9.71 -8.28
C LEU A 723 55.76 10.02 -6.80
N ARG A 724 54.69 10.07 -5.98
CA ARG A 724 54.77 10.36 -4.54
C ARG A 724 55.53 9.28 -3.76
N ARG A 725 55.46 8.01 -4.18
CA ARG A 725 56.11 6.87 -3.53
C ARG A 725 57.58 6.69 -3.94
N GLU A 726 57.88 6.91 -5.21
CA GLU A 726 59.16 6.53 -5.85
C GLU A 726 60.15 7.69 -5.95
N LEU A 727 59.71 8.96 -5.97
CA LEU A 727 60.64 10.10 -6.02
C LEU A 727 61.11 10.53 -4.63
N PRO A 728 62.42 10.81 -4.46
CA PRO A 728 62.94 11.45 -3.25
C PRO A 728 62.46 12.92 -3.13
N GLN A 729 62.45 13.45 -1.91
CA GLN A 729 62.14 14.86 -1.64
C GLN A 729 63.33 15.78 -2.02
N PRO A 730 63.09 17.05 -2.45
CA PRO A 730 61.78 17.67 -2.68
C PRO A 730 61.15 17.19 -4.00
N GLN A 731 59.85 16.90 -3.94
CA GLN A 731 59.05 16.51 -5.11
C GLN A 731 58.46 17.75 -5.81
N PRO A 732 58.20 17.70 -7.13
CA PRO A 732 57.55 18.80 -7.84
C PRO A 732 56.09 18.98 -7.41
N VAL A 733 55.57 20.20 -7.65
CA VAL A 733 54.14 20.49 -7.57
C VAL A 733 53.44 19.73 -8.69
N VAL A 734 52.38 18.97 -8.39
CA VAL A 734 51.63 18.18 -9.38
C VAL A 734 50.22 18.71 -9.51
N VAL A 735 49.90 19.19 -10.70
CA VAL A 735 48.62 19.79 -11.08
C VAL A 735 47.84 18.86 -11.98
N ALA A 736 46.61 18.53 -11.60
CA ALA A 736 45.74 17.68 -12.39
C ALA A 736 45.16 18.44 -13.60
N LEU A 737 45.24 17.88 -14.81
CA LEU A 737 44.52 18.38 -15.99
C LEU A 737 43.19 17.62 -16.10
N THR A 738 42.06 18.31 -15.95
CA THR A 738 40.72 17.68 -16.03
C THR A 738 39.91 18.23 -17.22
N ALA A 739 39.10 17.37 -17.83
CA ALA A 739 38.15 17.77 -18.86
C ALA A 739 36.90 18.47 -18.29
N SER A 740 36.67 18.41 -16.97
CA SER A 740 35.54 19.03 -16.28
C SER A 740 36.04 20.19 -15.42
N ALA A 741 35.67 21.41 -15.77
CA ALA A 741 36.01 22.60 -14.98
C ALA A 741 35.13 22.74 -13.71
N LEU A 742 34.25 21.78 -13.43
CA LEU A 742 33.32 21.82 -12.31
C LEU A 742 34.06 21.47 -11.01
N MET A 743 33.89 22.31 -9.99
CA MET A 743 34.59 22.22 -8.69
C MET A 743 34.41 20.89 -7.93
N HIS A 744 33.38 20.08 -8.23
CA HIS A 744 33.07 18.84 -7.51
C HIS A 744 34.14 17.73 -7.63
N GLU A 745 34.99 17.77 -8.66
CA GLU A 745 36.11 16.82 -8.77
C GLU A 745 37.36 17.31 -8.00
N ARG A 746 37.40 18.59 -7.57
CA ARG A 746 38.54 19.20 -6.87
C ARG A 746 38.89 18.43 -5.60
N GLN A 747 37.90 18.18 -4.74
CA GLN A 747 38.16 17.47 -3.48
C GLN A 747 38.67 16.04 -3.73
N SER A 748 38.18 15.38 -4.78
CA SER A 748 38.65 14.05 -5.16
C SER A 748 40.13 14.09 -5.55
N TYR A 749 40.55 15.04 -6.37
CA TYR A 749 41.96 15.14 -6.79
C TYR A 749 42.87 15.55 -5.64
N MET A 750 42.44 16.49 -4.80
CA MET A 750 43.23 16.90 -3.64
C MET A 750 43.42 15.75 -2.63
N ARG A 751 42.40 14.91 -2.41
CA ARG A 751 42.52 13.72 -1.54
C ARG A 751 43.49 12.67 -2.07
N GLU A 752 43.62 12.54 -3.39
CA GLU A 752 44.58 11.62 -4.01
C GLU A 752 46.03 12.14 -3.93
N GLY A 753 46.23 13.41 -3.56
CA GLY A 753 47.56 14.01 -3.32
C GLY A 753 48.05 14.95 -4.42
N PHE A 754 47.15 15.42 -5.29
CA PHE A 754 47.44 16.54 -6.21
C PHE A 754 47.55 17.84 -5.43
N ASP A 755 48.41 18.74 -5.88
CA ASP A 755 48.60 20.05 -5.26
C ASP A 755 47.59 21.09 -5.80
N ASP A 756 47.13 20.90 -7.04
CA ASP A 756 46.05 21.70 -7.64
C ASP A 756 45.45 21.04 -8.88
N PHE A 757 44.53 21.72 -9.57
CA PHE A 757 43.94 21.27 -10.82
C PHE A 757 43.67 22.44 -11.80
N ILE A 758 43.57 22.11 -13.09
CA ILE A 758 43.13 23.03 -14.13
C ILE A 758 42.21 22.33 -15.15
N GLY A 759 41.12 23.02 -15.49
CA GLY A 759 40.15 22.54 -16.47
C GLY A 759 40.58 22.81 -17.91
N LYS A 760 40.29 21.86 -18.81
CA LYS A 760 40.38 22.03 -20.26
C LYS A 760 39.06 22.60 -20.81
N PRO A 761 39.06 23.62 -21.68
CA PRO A 761 40.22 24.23 -22.35
C PRO A 761 41.03 25.14 -21.41
N PHE A 762 42.36 25.11 -21.56
CA PHE A 762 43.26 25.93 -20.75
C PHE A 762 43.05 27.40 -21.06
N LEU A 763 42.64 28.18 -20.05
CA LEU A 763 42.63 29.63 -20.13
C LEU A 763 43.97 30.15 -19.62
N PHE A 764 44.62 31.00 -20.40
CA PHE A 764 45.92 31.57 -20.05
C PHE A 764 45.93 32.25 -18.67
N GLU A 765 44.87 32.99 -18.35
CA GLU A 765 44.67 33.65 -17.06
C GLU A 765 44.71 32.65 -15.90
N THR A 766 44.05 31.49 -16.07
CA THR A 766 43.99 30.44 -15.07
C THR A 766 45.34 29.73 -14.91
N VAL A 767 46.02 29.40 -16.01
CA VAL A 767 47.38 28.83 -15.99
C VAL A 767 48.33 29.78 -15.25
N HIS A 768 48.26 31.07 -15.56
CA HIS A 768 49.12 32.09 -14.96
C HIS A 768 48.85 32.28 -13.45
N GLN A 769 47.58 32.25 -13.03
CA GLN A 769 47.21 32.31 -11.62
C GLN A 769 47.78 31.12 -10.83
N LEU A 770 47.66 29.92 -11.40
CA LEU A 770 48.15 28.70 -10.77
C LEU A 770 49.67 28.74 -10.56
N LEU A 771 50.41 29.20 -11.56
CA LEU A 771 51.86 29.38 -11.44
C LEU A 771 52.22 30.38 -10.34
N ARG A 772 51.49 31.50 -10.20
CA ARG A 772 51.73 32.46 -9.10
C ARG A 772 51.44 31.87 -7.73
N GLN A 773 50.39 31.07 -7.59
CA GLN A 773 49.99 30.48 -6.31
C GLN A 773 51.04 29.51 -5.77
N HIS A 774 51.54 28.61 -6.62
CA HIS A 774 52.44 27.54 -6.18
C HIS A 774 53.93 27.88 -6.29
N LEU A 775 54.28 28.82 -7.17
CA LEU A 775 55.66 29.17 -7.48
C LEU A 775 55.96 30.66 -7.21
N GLY A 776 55.09 31.32 -6.42
CA GLY A 776 55.18 32.74 -6.06
C GLY A 776 56.57 33.28 -5.67
N PRO A 777 57.46 32.53 -4.98
CA PRO A 777 58.82 32.98 -4.69
C PRO A 777 59.72 33.22 -5.91
N LEU A 778 59.40 32.62 -7.07
CA LEU A 778 60.14 32.78 -8.35
C LEU A 778 59.69 34.00 -9.17
N PHE A 779 58.60 34.66 -8.77
CA PHE A 779 57.99 35.80 -9.46
C PHE A 779 58.04 37.06 -8.56
N ARG A 780 58.76 38.12 -8.97
CA ARG A 780 58.79 39.40 -8.23
C ARG A 780 57.66 40.34 -8.67
N PRO A 781 56.94 41.04 -7.77
CA PRO A 781 56.15 42.20 -8.15
C PRO A 781 57.04 43.20 -8.89
N GLY A 782 56.61 43.68 -10.06
CA GLY A 782 57.38 44.64 -10.85
C GLY A 782 57.77 45.85 -9.99
N ALA A 783 59.06 46.16 -9.94
CA ALA A 783 59.57 47.30 -9.18
C ALA A 783 59.11 48.61 -9.83
N THR A 784 58.09 49.25 -9.25
CA THR A 784 58.03 50.72 -9.24
C THR A 784 58.69 51.17 -7.95
N GLY A 785 59.83 51.85 -8.08
CA GLY A 785 60.65 52.26 -6.95
C GLY A 785 59.89 53.13 -5.96
N ALA A 786 59.91 52.73 -4.68
CA ALA A 786 60.07 53.59 -3.52
C ALA A 786 60.18 52.72 -2.26
N ASP A 787 61.27 52.97 -1.54
CA ASP A 787 61.56 52.72 -0.13
C ASP A 787 61.64 51.31 0.48
N ALA A 788 62.91 51.02 0.80
CA ALA A 788 63.35 50.26 1.96
C ALA A 788 62.89 50.91 3.28
N ALA A 789 62.29 50.12 4.18
CA ALA A 789 62.53 50.16 5.62
C ALA A 789 61.61 49.15 6.33
N ALA A 790 62.19 48.09 6.90
CA ALA A 790 61.95 47.61 8.26
C ALA A 790 62.36 46.13 8.37
N ALA A 791 63.36 45.90 9.21
CA ALA A 791 63.95 44.62 9.51
C ALA A 791 63.26 43.94 10.72
N SER A 792 63.43 42.61 10.77
CA SER A 792 63.66 41.76 11.94
C SER A 792 62.63 41.71 13.08
N VAL A 793 62.12 40.50 13.38
CA VAL A 793 62.24 39.81 14.69
C VAL A 793 62.08 38.28 14.48
N GLU A 794 63.06 37.52 14.97
CA GLU A 794 63.06 36.05 15.14
C GLU A 794 62.28 35.61 16.39
N GLY A 795 61.78 34.37 16.39
CA GLY A 795 61.43 33.66 17.63
C GLY A 795 60.55 32.44 17.45
N HIS A 796 61.14 31.26 17.25
CA HIS A 796 60.51 29.97 17.55
C HIS A 796 60.51 29.72 19.08
N PRO A 797 59.59 28.87 19.58
CA PRO A 797 60.06 27.56 20.02
C PRO A 797 59.14 26.39 19.66
N GLN A 798 59.77 25.22 19.55
CA GLN A 798 59.20 23.89 19.29
C GLN A 798 58.33 23.36 20.45
N ALA A 799 57.33 22.53 20.11
CA ALA A 799 56.86 21.42 20.94
C ALA A 799 56.39 20.26 20.04
N SER A 800 56.93 19.07 20.29
CA SER A 800 56.67 17.81 19.58
C SER A 800 55.47 17.03 20.22
N PRO A 801 55.06 15.87 19.66
CA PRO A 801 53.66 15.44 19.58
C PRO A 801 53.28 14.39 20.64
N THR A 802 51.99 14.25 20.95
CA THR A 802 51.40 12.98 21.46
C THR A 802 49.88 13.00 21.29
N GLY A 803 49.33 11.88 20.81
CA GLY A 803 47.88 11.67 20.66
C GLY A 803 47.52 10.66 19.57
N HIS A 804 48.16 9.49 19.56
CA HIS A 804 47.65 8.36 18.77
C HIS A 804 46.45 7.75 19.51
N HIS A 805 45.25 7.85 18.93
CA HIS A 805 44.14 6.97 19.29
C HIS A 805 44.23 5.70 18.43
N THR A 806 44.81 4.65 18.99
CA THR A 806 44.61 3.27 18.54
C THR A 806 43.17 2.84 18.87
N ALA A 807 42.33 2.66 17.85
CA ALA A 807 41.07 1.94 17.99
C ALA A 807 41.31 0.45 17.71
N ALA A 808 40.87 -0.38 18.65
CA ALA A 808 41.03 -1.83 18.65
C ALA A 808 40.14 -2.48 17.58
N THR A 809 40.69 -3.42 16.81
CA THR A 809 39.98 -4.30 15.88
C THR A 809 39.17 -5.32 16.66
N GLN A 810 37.84 -5.28 16.55
CA GLN A 810 36.95 -6.35 17.03
C GLN A 810 36.17 -6.96 15.85
N ARG A 811 35.96 -8.27 15.92
CA ARG A 811 35.66 -9.16 14.78
C ARG A 811 34.17 -9.19 14.44
N LEU A 812 33.85 -9.07 13.15
CA LEU A 812 32.51 -9.30 12.60
C LEU A 812 32.16 -10.80 12.54
N PRO A 813 30.88 -11.19 12.63
CA PRO A 813 30.44 -12.56 12.37
C PRO A 813 30.74 -12.96 10.91
N SER A 814 31.46 -14.06 10.71
CA SER A 814 31.94 -14.52 9.40
C SER A 814 30.82 -14.81 8.39
N GLU A 815 29.64 -15.22 8.86
CA GLU A 815 28.47 -15.47 8.01
C GLU A 815 27.90 -14.19 7.38
N LEU A 816 27.86 -13.08 8.14
CA LEU A 816 27.36 -11.79 7.66
C LEU A 816 28.34 -11.15 6.66
N LEU A 817 29.64 -11.32 6.91
CA LEU A 817 30.68 -10.81 6.02
C LEU A 817 30.70 -11.55 4.67
N GLN A 818 30.50 -12.87 4.67
CA GLN A 818 30.35 -13.66 3.43
C GLN A 818 29.07 -13.28 2.66
N LEU A 819 27.96 -13.03 3.36
CA LEU A 819 26.72 -12.56 2.73
C LEU A 819 26.94 -11.22 2.03
N LEU A 820 27.53 -10.24 2.72
CA LEU A 820 27.84 -8.92 2.17
C LEU A 820 28.82 -8.97 1.00
N GLN A 821 29.85 -9.83 1.06
CA GLN A 821 30.77 -10.03 -0.06
C GLN A 821 30.07 -10.63 -1.28
N SER A 822 29.25 -11.67 -1.09
CA SER A 822 28.52 -12.30 -2.20
C SER A 822 27.52 -11.34 -2.86
N ALA A 823 26.83 -10.52 -2.08
CA ALA A 823 25.91 -9.51 -2.59
C ALA A 823 26.66 -8.36 -3.30
N ALA A 824 27.86 -8.01 -2.82
CA ALA A 824 28.74 -7.02 -3.46
C ALA A 824 29.31 -7.51 -4.79
N GLU A 825 29.65 -8.79 -4.91
CA GLU A 825 30.16 -9.40 -6.14
C GLU A 825 29.09 -9.58 -7.21
N THR A 826 27.87 -9.92 -6.78
CA THR A 826 26.74 -10.17 -7.69
C THR A 826 25.95 -8.89 -8.05
N GLY A 827 26.17 -7.78 -7.33
CA GLY A 827 25.57 -6.48 -7.62
C GLY A 827 24.13 -6.31 -7.10
N TRP A 828 23.70 -7.12 -6.12
CA TRP A 828 22.35 -7.10 -5.57
C TRP A 828 22.24 -6.07 -4.44
N ILE A 829 21.94 -4.83 -4.81
CA ILE A 829 21.88 -3.66 -3.91
C ILE A 829 20.90 -3.87 -2.75
N SER A 830 19.73 -4.47 -3.00
CA SER A 830 18.71 -4.73 -1.96
C SER A 830 19.20 -5.70 -0.87
N GLU A 831 20.05 -6.66 -1.23
CA GLU A 831 20.65 -7.59 -0.26
C GLU A 831 21.79 -6.95 0.53
N LEU A 832 22.55 -6.05 -0.10
CA LEU A 832 23.58 -5.25 0.56
C LEU A 832 23.00 -4.27 1.58
N GLU A 833 21.96 -3.54 1.20
CA GLU A 833 21.27 -2.60 2.11
C GLU A 833 20.72 -3.37 3.32
N ARG A 834 20.03 -4.49 3.09
CA ARG A 834 19.50 -5.33 4.16
C ARG A 834 20.60 -5.92 5.05
N GLY A 835 21.72 -6.37 4.46
CA GLY A 835 22.85 -6.91 5.21
C GLY A 835 23.58 -5.85 6.05
N ILE A 836 23.66 -4.60 5.57
CA ILE A 836 24.29 -3.49 6.31
C ILE A 836 23.35 -2.95 7.39
N GLU A 837 22.05 -2.88 7.14
CA GLU A 837 21.06 -2.58 8.18
C GLU A 837 21.09 -3.62 9.29
N GLN A 838 21.21 -4.90 8.93
CA GLN A 838 21.38 -5.99 9.89
C GLN A 838 22.70 -5.88 10.66
N LEU A 839 23.80 -5.48 10.01
CA LEU A 839 25.08 -5.17 10.68
C LEU A 839 24.96 -4.01 11.68
N LEU A 840 24.23 -2.95 11.32
CA LEU A 840 23.98 -1.80 12.18
C LEU A 840 23.09 -2.15 13.39
N GLN A 841 22.18 -3.11 13.23
CA GLN A 841 21.30 -3.59 14.31
C GLN A 841 22.02 -4.59 15.25
N ASP A 842 22.72 -5.57 14.69
CA ASP A 842 23.32 -6.67 15.46
C ASP A 842 24.65 -6.27 16.13
N CYS A 843 25.33 -5.24 15.61
CA CYS A 843 26.64 -4.80 16.09
C CYS A 843 26.73 -3.26 16.23
N PRO A 844 26.10 -2.65 17.26
CA PRO A 844 26.11 -1.20 17.46
C PRO A 844 27.51 -0.59 17.69
N ALA A 845 28.51 -1.42 18.04
CA ALA A 845 29.90 -0.97 18.16
C ALA A 845 30.57 -0.68 16.79
N GLU A 846 30.05 -1.25 15.69
CA GLU A 846 30.58 -1.10 14.33
C GLU A 846 29.76 -0.10 13.49
N GLN A 847 29.04 0.81 14.17
CA GLN A 847 28.18 1.81 13.53
C GLN A 847 28.95 2.65 12.50
N ALA A 848 30.21 3.01 12.81
CA ALA A 848 31.07 3.74 11.89
C ALA A 848 31.44 2.95 10.63
N LEU A 849 31.51 1.61 10.68
CA LEU A 849 31.75 0.77 9.52
C LEU A 849 30.47 0.57 8.70
N GLY A 850 29.34 0.31 9.36
CA GLY A 850 28.05 0.22 8.70
C GLY A 850 27.69 1.51 7.96
N GLU A 851 27.93 2.68 8.57
CA GLU A 851 27.75 3.99 7.93
C GLU A 851 28.67 4.18 6.72
N ARG A 852 29.93 3.74 6.78
CA ARG A 852 30.86 3.80 5.62
C ARG A 852 30.40 2.89 4.47
N LEU A 853 29.94 1.68 4.75
CA LEU A 853 29.43 0.76 3.74
C LEU A 853 28.13 1.28 3.12
N LEU A 854 27.24 1.86 3.94
CA LEU A 854 26.00 2.51 3.49
C LEU A 854 26.30 3.76 2.62
N ASP A 855 27.32 4.55 2.98
CA ASP A 855 27.80 5.67 2.18
C ASP A 855 28.35 5.22 0.83
N CYS A 856 29.06 4.09 0.78
CA CYS A 856 29.51 3.50 -0.49
C CYS A 856 28.33 3.06 -1.37
N LEU A 857 27.27 2.47 -0.79
CA LEU A 857 26.04 2.11 -1.52
C LEU A 857 25.29 3.33 -2.05
N ARG A 858 25.11 4.36 -1.21
CA ARG A 858 24.43 5.61 -1.61
C ARG A 858 25.16 6.32 -2.75
N GLN A 859 26.49 6.16 -2.82
CA GLN A 859 27.34 6.70 -3.87
C GLN A 859 27.51 5.75 -5.07
N TYR A 860 26.90 4.56 -5.04
CA TYR A 860 27.07 3.48 -6.03
C TYR A 860 28.54 3.08 -6.26
N ASP A 861 29.41 3.30 -5.28
CA ASP A 861 30.84 2.98 -5.36
C ASP A 861 31.09 1.51 -4.96
N MET A 862 30.65 0.61 -5.84
CA MET A 862 30.78 -0.85 -5.65
C MET A 862 32.25 -1.29 -5.54
N ALA A 863 33.17 -0.58 -6.20
CA ALA A 863 34.59 -0.89 -6.17
C ALA A 863 35.25 -0.51 -4.84
N ARG A 864 34.82 0.58 -4.19
CA ARG A 864 35.22 0.90 -2.82
C ARG A 864 34.56 -0.02 -1.80
N LEU A 865 33.26 -0.31 -1.96
CA LEU A 865 32.53 -1.23 -1.10
C LEU A 865 33.17 -2.62 -1.08
N GLN A 866 33.51 -3.16 -2.26
CA GLN A 866 34.23 -4.44 -2.38
C GLN A 866 35.63 -4.39 -1.75
N ARG A 867 36.37 -3.26 -1.89
CA ARG A 867 37.68 -3.09 -1.26
C ARG A 867 37.60 -3.04 0.27
N GLU A 868 36.61 -2.34 0.83
CA GLU A 868 36.42 -2.28 2.29
C GLU A 868 35.98 -3.65 2.84
N LEU A 869 35.08 -4.37 2.16
CA LEU A 869 34.70 -5.74 2.53
C LEU A 869 35.85 -6.75 2.38
N HIS A 870 36.71 -6.62 1.37
CA HIS A 870 37.91 -7.45 1.21
C HIS A 870 38.98 -7.14 2.26
N ALA A 871 39.16 -5.87 2.64
CA ALA A 871 40.10 -5.48 3.70
C ALA A 871 39.69 -6.08 5.06
N LEU A 872 38.39 -6.20 5.31
CA LEU A 872 37.85 -6.85 6.50
C LEU A 872 38.07 -8.37 6.49
N ALA A 873 37.92 -9.05 5.35
CA ALA A 873 38.26 -10.48 5.22
C ALA A 873 39.76 -10.77 5.27
N ALA A 874 40.60 -9.91 4.70
CA ALA A 874 42.06 -10.07 4.75
C ALA A 874 42.62 -9.92 6.18
N SER A 875 41.84 -9.33 7.09
CA SER A 875 42.16 -9.22 8.50
C SER A 875 41.91 -10.53 9.28
N ASP A 876 41.22 -11.52 8.68
CA ASP A 876 40.91 -12.84 9.26
C ASP A 876 41.98 -13.91 8.96
N GLU A 877 42.89 -13.69 8.00
CA GLU A 877 43.87 -14.70 7.54
C GLU A 877 45.27 -14.65 8.18
N LEU A 878 45.48 -13.85 9.25
CA LEU A 878 46.73 -13.88 10.01
C LEU A 878 46.62 -14.88 11.19
N PRO A 879 47.32 -16.02 11.17
CA PRO A 879 47.34 -16.93 12.31
C PRO A 879 48.06 -16.28 13.50
N ALA A 880 47.52 -16.58 14.69
CA ALA A 880 47.85 -16.03 16.00
C ALA A 880 49.33 -15.99 16.39
#